data_AF-A0A7X6PF88-F1
#
_entry.id   AF-A0A7X6PF88-F1
#
_cell.length_a   1.000
_cell.length_b   1.000
_cell.length_c   1.000
_cell.angle_alpha   90.00
_cell.angle_beta   90.00
_cell.angle_gamma   90.00
#
_symmetry.space_group_name_H-M   'P 1'
#
loop_
_entity.id
_entity.type
_entity.pdbx_description
1 polymer ?
#
loop_
_entity_poly.entity_id
_entity_poly.type
_entity_poly.pdbx_seq_one_letter_code
_entity_poly.pdbx_strand_id
1 'polypeptide(L)'
;MKYIKQFLPHLLIGLFFLLLSYIYFYPVLEGKILVANDSSVSNYVSKEIRDYHAVNGKDPLWTNAIFSGMPGYLILTRHPGNLMRHVDNFLRIFKMPVSVLFLAMTGFYILLLMFGTSRWIAVTGAIAYGFSSFLLLILAAGHNTQAIALAYMAPMIGGIWYAYRRNAIKGALFTAFILALELVANHPQITYYAVICLLVFIIVEFIRSVKEKQIPGFLKTSALLVVPVIIALAINFGNLYTIYEYSKYSMRGKSDLITETSNQSKGLDRDYITHWSYGIDETMNLLIPNYKGGSSKPFDRDSRTVKILRQNDLASASGQVLKYWGTQPGTDGPHYMGAIVIFLFILGLIITRGPEKWWLLIATLLSVMLAWGKNFMPFTNLFIDFFPGYNKFRAVTMTLVIAQFCIPLLAALALRDVFESRVTGKDLMKGLKIASGISAGILLLIIVFPGIAGSFLNEGEAPYPDWLRTAMIADRKELLRTDAVRSLAFILAAAGIVFAFVKNRLKKEHSVILIAILILLDLWTIDKRYLDAGRFEKPVSFQRSVTPTAADSFILNDKSYYRVLNLAVSTFNDNTPTSYFHKSIGGYHGAKLKRYQELIDSAMIRDLNIFIESARNATSAEDLVDALSGTPSLNMLNTKYIIY
;
A
#
# COMPACT_ATOMS: atom_id res chain seq x y z
N MET A 1 34.59 -10.59 24.41
CA MET A 1 33.57 -11.62 24.78
C MET A 1 32.25 -11.08 25.35
N LYS A 2 32.24 -10.13 26.31
CA LYS A 2 31.01 -9.63 26.96
C LYS A 2 29.98 -9.00 26.00
N TYR A 3 30.44 -8.16 25.06
CA TYR A 3 29.57 -7.54 24.06
C TYR A 3 29.01 -8.54 23.02
N ILE A 4 29.80 -9.56 22.65
CA ILE A 4 29.35 -10.63 21.73
C ILE A 4 28.20 -11.43 22.34
N LYS A 5 28.29 -11.77 23.64
CA LYS A 5 27.21 -12.49 24.35
C LYS A 5 25.91 -11.67 24.44
N GLN A 6 26.00 -10.34 24.47
CA GLN A 6 24.82 -9.46 24.49
C GLN A 6 24.21 -9.25 23.09
N PHE A 7 25.04 -9.25 22.03
CA PHE A 7 24.58 -9.04 20.67
C PHE A 7 24.04 -10.32 20.00
N LEU A 8 24.56 -11.48 20.39
CA LEU A 8 24.20 -12.77 19.79
C LEU A 8 22.69 -13.04 19.74
N PRO A 9 21.88 -12.78 20.80
CA PRO A 9 20.43 -12.99 20.72
C PRO A 9 19.73 -12.12 19.66
N HIS A 10 20.21 -10.89 19.45
CA HIS A 10 19.65 -9.99 18.44
C HIS A 10 20.02 -10.45 17.02
N LEU A 11 21.24 -10.97 16.83
CA LEU A 11 21.67 -11.56 15.57
C LEU A 11 20.87 -12.83 15.23
N LEU A 12 20.61 -13.69 16.22
CA LEU A 12 19.76 -14.87 16.04
C LEU A 12 18.31 -14.51 15.71
N ILE A 13 17.78 -13.43 16.30
CA ILE A 13 16.45 -12.91 15.95
C ILE A 13 16.44 -12.36 14.52
N GLY A 14 17.48 -11.65 14.10
CA GLY A 14 17.65 -11.21 12.71
C GLY A 14 17.68 -12.41 11.74
N LEU A 15 18.43 -13.46 12.07
CA LEU A 15 18.45 -14.69 11.28
C LEU A 15 17.07 -15.37 11.25
N PHE A 16 16.34 -15.39 12.37
CA PHE A 16 14.98 -15.90 12.42
C PHE A 16 14.04 -15.12 11.50
N PHE A 17 14.08 -13.79 11.50
CA PHE A 17 13.29 -12.96 10.57
C PHE A 17 13.65 -13.24 9.12
N LEU A 18 14.94 -13.41 8.81
CA LEU A 18 15.40 -13.74 7.47
C LEU A 18 14.85 -15.12 7.02
N LEU A 19 14.98 -16.13 7.87
CA LEU A 19 14.44 -17.47 7.61
C LEU A 19 12.93 -17.43 7.43
N LEU A 20 12.21 -16.72 8.30
CA LEU A 20 10.76 -16.59 8.21
C LEU A 20 10.32 -15.94 6.89
N SER A 21 11.02 -14.90 6.42
CA SER A 21 10.78 -14.28 5.12
C SER A 21 11.02 -15.26 3.96
N TYR A 22 12.09 -16.06 4.01
CA TYR A 22 12.35 -17.07 2.99
C TYR A 22 11.36 -18.22 3.02
N ILE A 23 10.88 -18.66 4.19
CA ILE A 23 9.84 -19.69 4.29
C ILE A 23 8.54 -19.16 3.65
N TYR A 24 8.19 -17.89 3.89
CA TYR A 24 7.00 -17.31 3.27
C TYR A 24 7.13 -17.22 1.75
N PHE A 25 8.31 -16.79 1.28
CA PHE A 25 8.65 -16.62 -0.13
C PHE A 25 9.56 -17.72 -0.66
N TYR A 26 9.30 -18.98 -0.27
CA TYR A 26 10.14 -20.11 -0.67
C TYR A 26 10.37 -20.24 -2.19
N PRO A 27 9.44 -19.84 -3.10
CA PRO A 27 9.70 -19.90 -4.54
C PRO A 27 10.92 -19.09 -4.99
N VAL A 28 11.34 -18.08 -4.22
CA VAL A 28 12.57 -17.31 -4.49
C VAL A 28 13.82 -18.21 -4.40
N LEU A 29 13.82 -19.20 -3.52
CA LEU A 29 14.90 -20.20 -3.42
C LEU A 29 14.94 -21.13 -4.65
N GLU A 30 13.82 -21.27 -5.35
CA GLU A 30 13.73 -22.00 -6.63
C GLU A 30 14.15 -21.15 -7.84
N GLY A 31 14.61 -19.91 -7.61
CA GLY A 31 14.96 -18.95 -8.66
C GLY A 31 13.76 -18.33 -9.37
N LYS A 32 12.54 -18.47 -8.82
CA LYS A 32 11.33 -17.80 -9.34
C LYS A 32 11.28 -16.35 -8.88
N ILE A 33 10.60 -15.52 -9.65
CA ILE A 33 10.39 -14.10 -9.39
C ILE A 33 8.90 -13.81 -9.19
N LEU A 34 8.59 -12.85 -8.32
CA LEU A 34 7.22 -12.39 -8.13
C LEU A 34 6.75 -11.65 -9.39
N VAL A 35 5.65 -12.11 -9.99
CA VAL A 35 4.99 -11.42 -11.09
C VAL A 35 3.98 -10.45 -10.51
N ALA A 36 4.26 -9.16 -10.71
CA ALA A 36 3.40 -8.07 -10.26
C ALA A 36 3.16 -7.08 -11.40
N ASN A 37 1.94 -6.54 -11.47
CA ASN A 37 1.51 -5.66 -12.56
C ASN A 37 2.45 -4.44 -12.68
N ASP A 38 2.65 -3.70 -11.60
CA ASP A 38 3.43 -2.46 -11.64
C ASP A 38 4.91 -2.69 -11.92
N SER A 39 5.46 -3.82 -11.45
CA SER A 39 6.84 -4.21 -11.79
C SER A 39 6.98 -4.52 -13.28
N SER A 40 5.94 -5.08 -13.90
CA SER A 40 5.90 -5.37 -15.33
C SER A 40 5.77 -4.07 -16.14
N VAL A 41 4.84 -3.18 -15.77
CA VAL A 41 4.66 -1.87 -16.41
C VAL A 41 5.93 -1.03 -16.33
N SER A 42 6.57 -0.98 -15.16
CA SER A 42 7.85 -0.28 -14.98
C SER A 42 8.93 -0.87 -15.89
N ASN A 43 8.96 -2.20 -16.09
CA ASN A 43 9.88 -2.84 -17.02
C ASN A 43 9.63 -2.38 -18.47
N TYR A 44 8.36 -2.34 -18.92
CA TYR A 44 7.97 -1.93 -20.26
C TYR A 44 8.40 -0.49 -20.56
N VAL A 45 7.97 0.43 -19.69
CA VAL A 45 8.18 1.87 -19.88
C VAL A 45 9.66 2.26 -19.81
N SER A 46 10.47 1.54 -19.02
CA SER A 46 11.90 1.87 -18.86
C SER A 46 12.82 1.18 -19.88
N LYS A 47 12.28 0.41 -20.85
CA LYS A 47 13.10 -0.31 -21.83
C LYS A 47 14.00 0.62 -22.65
N GLU A 48 13.44 1.67 -23.24
CA GLU A 48 14.22 2.63 -24.06
C GLU A 48 15.38 3.24 -23.26
N ILE A 49 15.14 3.60 -22.00
CA ILE A 49 16.16 4.16 -21.11
C ILE A 49 17.28 3.15 -20.86
N ARG A 50 16.93 1.88 -20.60
CA ARG A 50 17.92 0.81 -20.39
C ARG A 50 18.73 0.52 -21.64
N ASP A 51 18.08 0.44 -22.80
CA ASP A 51 18.76 0.20 -24.08
C ASP A 51 19.73 1.33 -24.41
N TYR A 52 19.31 2.59 -24.24
CA TYR A 52 20.17 3.75 -24.44
C TYR A 52 21.37 3.74 -23.48
N HIS A 53 21.14 3.45 -22.20
CA HIS A 53 22.23 3.34 -21.24
C HIS A 53 23.22 2.21 -21.58
N ALA A 54 22.74 1.06 -22.05
CA ALA A 54 23.60 -0.07 -22.40
C ALA A 54 24.61 0.28 -23.51
N VAL A 55 24.23 1.18 -24.43
CA VAL A 55 25.09 1.64 -25.53
C VAL A 55 25.93 2.86 -25.13
N ASN A 56 25.35 3.83 -24.41
CA ASN A 56 25.96 5.14 -24.19
C ASN A 56 26.59 5.32 -22.80
N GLY A 57 26.35 4.39 -21.86
CA GLY A 57 26.83 4.47 -20.48
C GLY A 57 26.21 5.59 -19.63
N LYS A 58 25.15 6.24 -20.12
CA LYS A 58 24.41 7.32 -19.44
C LYS A 58 22.92 7.15 -19.64
N ASP A 59 22.14 7.43 -18.60
CA ASP A 59 20.68 7.41 -18.69
C ASP A 59 20.17 8.65 -19.45
N PRO A 60 19.25 8.51 -20.42
CA PRO A 60 18.63 9.65 -21.07
C PRO A 60 17.68 10.39 -20.12
N LEU A 61 17.66 11.73 -20.20
CA LEU A 61 16.77 12.56 -19.39
C LEU A 61 15.35 12.67 -19.98
N TRP A 62 15.13 12.15 -21.19
CA TRP A 62 13.84 12.12 -21.90
C TRP A 62 13.64 10.76 -22.56
N THR A 63 12.43 10.22 -22.49
CA THR A 63 12.02 8.99 -23.18
C THR A 63 10.83 9.29 -24.08
N ASN A 64 10.78 8.64 -25.24
CA ASN A 64 9.68 8.70 -26.20
C ASN A 64 8.75 7.48 -26.11
N ALA A 65 8.95 6.60 -25.12
CA ALA A 65 8.25 5.31 -25.03
C ALA A 65 6.75 5.43 -24.75
N ILE A 66 6.33 6.45 -23.99
CA ILE A 66 4.93 6.69 -23.60
C ILE A 66 4.56 8.17 -23.70
N PHE A 67 3.26 8.44 -23.86
CA PHE A 67 2.69 9.79 -23.91
C PHE A 67 3.39 10.72 -24.92
N SER A 68 3.85 10.15 -26.03
CA SER A 68 4.62 10.86 -27.06
C SER A 68 5.93 11.51 -26.59
N GLY A 69 6.35 11.29 -25.34
CA GLY A 69 7.50 11.93 -24.73
C GLY A 69 7.29 12.33 -23.27
N MET A 70 8.17 11.91 -22.36
CA MET A 70 8.20 12.44 -21.00
C MET A 70 9.60 12.35 -20.35
N PRO A 71 9.86 13.07 -19.25
CA PRO A 71 11.17 13.03 -18.62
C PRO A 71 11.54 11.65 -18.05
N GLY A 72 12.72 11.17 -18.44
CA GLY A 72 13.25 9.86 -18.05
C GLY A 72 13.61 9.74 -16.56
N TYR A 73 13.89 10.87 -15.90
CA TYR A 73 14.27 10.90 -14.47
C TYR A 73 13.15 10.58 -13.49
N LEU A 74 11.91 10.50 -13.97
CA LEU A 74 10.77 10.03 -13.18
C LEU A 74 10.55 8.52 -13.34
N ILE A 75 11.24 7.89 -14.29
CA ILE A 75 11.06 6.50 -14.68
C ILE A 75 12.28 5.70 -14.21
N LEU A 76 13.47 6.00 -14.73
CA LEU A 76 14.69 5.24 -14.44
C LEU A 76 15.97 6.03 -14.72
N THR A 77 16.19 7.17 -14.06
CA THR A 77 17.51 7.84 -14.08
C THR A 77 18.25 7.60 -12.78
N ARG A 78 19.49 7.15 -12.88
CA ARG A 78 20.34 6.90 -11.71
C ARG A 78 21.01 8.19 -11.22
N HIS A 79 21.01 8.39 -9.90
CA HIS A 79 21.74 9.46 -9.22
C HIS A 79 22.97 8.89 -8.49
N PRO A 80 24.15 8.84 -9.13
CA PRO A 80 25.33 8.15 -8.58
C PRO A 80 25.88 8.80 -7.30
N GLY A 81 25.65 10.10 -7.08
CA GLY A 81 26.16 10.85 -5.92
C GLY A 81 25.49 10.50 -4.58
N ASN A 82 24.38 9.75 -4.57
CA ASN A 82 23.68 9.39 -3.33
C ASN A 82 24.30 8.13 -2.71
N LEU A 83 25.24 8.31 -1.78
CA LEU A 83 25.92 7.22 -1.09
C LEU A 83 24.98 6.30 -0.30
N MET A 84 23.84 6.82 0.20
CA MET A 84 22.86 6.03 0.94
C MET A 84 22.20 4.95 0.07
N ARG A 85 22.24 5.09 -1.26
CA ARG A 85 21.82 4.03 -2.19
C ARG A 85 22.63 2.74 -2.00
N HIS A 86 23.93 2.83 -1.70
CA HIS A 86 24.77 1.65 -1.48
C HIS A 86 24.38 0.93 -0.19
N VAL A 87 24.08 1.69 0.86
CA VAL A 87 23.59 1.16 2.14
C VAL A 87 22.24 0.48 1.94
N ASP A 88 21.31 1.14 1.25
CA ASP A 88 19.99 0.59 0.94
C ASP A 88 20.10 -0.69 0.09
N ASN A 89 20.98 -0.73 -0.91
CA ASN A 89 21.24 -1.94 -1.71
C ASN A 89 21.83 -3.08 -0.85
N PHE A 90 22.73 -2.77 0.08
CA PHE A 90 23.30 -3.75 1.01
C PHE A 90 22.21 -4.31 1.96
N LEU A 91 21.38 -3.45 2.54
CA LEU A 91 20.26 -3.85 3.38
C LEU A 91 19.22 -4.69 2.61
N ARG A 92 19.15 -4.50 1.28
CA ARG A 92 18.25 -5.23 0.38
C ARG A 92 18.93 -6.33 -0.44
N ILE A 93 20.08 -6.85 0.02
CA ILE A 93 20.85 -7.88 -0.70
C ILE A 93 20.05 -9.15 -1.04
N PHE A 94 19.06 -9.50 -0.21
CA PHE A 94 18.22 -10.69 -0.39
C PHE A 94 17.15 -10.55 -1.48
N LYS A 95 17.10 -9.39 -2.16
CA LYS A 95 16.14 -9.03 -3.22
C LYS A 95 14.67 -9.04 -2.77
N MET A 96 13.82 -8.42 -3.58
CA MET A 96 12.38 -8.40 -3.37
C MET A 96 11.76 -9.77 -3.65
N PRO A 97 10.69 -10.17 -2.94
CA PRO A 97 10.05 -9.46 -1.82
C PRO A 97 10.68 -9.75 -0.44
N VAL A 98 11.63 -10.70 -0.34
CA VAL A 98 12.24 -11.18 0.91
C VAL A 98 12.87 -10.04 1.72
N SER A 99 13.62 -9.16 1.05
CA SER A 99 14.32 -8.06 1.71
C SER A 99 13.39 -7.10 2.45
N VAL A 100 12.22 -6.78 1.89
CA VAL A 100 11.31 -5.80 2.50
C VAL A 100 10.59 -6.38 3.70
N LEU A 101 10.13 -7.63 3.63
CA LEU A 101 9.53 -8.29 4.79
C LEU A 101 10.54 -8.42 5.94
N PHE A 102 11.79 -8.78 5.62
CA PHE A 102 12.89 -8.80 6.58
C PHE A 102 13.16 -7.42 7.21
N LEU A 103 13.23 -6.37 6.38
CA LEU A 103 13.48 -5.00 6.86
C LEU A 103 12.31 -4.46 7.69
N ALA A 104 11.07 -4.74 7.32
CA ALA A 104 9.89 -4.33 8.07
C ALA A 104 9.88 -4.97 9.47
N MET A 105 10.11 -6.28 9.56
CA MET A 105 10.21 -6.98 10.86
C MET A 105 11.40 -6.45 11.69
N THR A 106 12.58 -6.31 11.08
CA THR A 106 13.78 -5.83 11.77
C THR A 106 13.63 -4.38 12.25
N GLY A 107 13.10 -3.49 11.41
CA GLY A 107 12.85 -2.10 11.74
C GLY A 107 11.85 -1.94 12.88
N PHE A 108 10.76 -2.70 12.84
CA PHE A 108 9.76 -2.68 13.92
C PHE A 108 10.29 -3.32 15.21
N TYR A 109 11.11 -4.37 15.11
CA TYR A 109 11.82 -4.96 16.25
C TYR A 109 12.73 -3.94 16.95
N ILE A 110 13.55 -3.21 16.18
CA ILE A 110 14.42 -2.15 16.71
C ILE A 110 13.60 -1.07 17.41
N LEU A 111 12.49 -0.65 16.80
CA LEU A 111 11.56 0.29 17.42
C LEU A 111 11.05 -0.25 18.76
N LEU A 112 10.60 -1.50 18.84
CA LEU A 112 10.06 -2.06 20.08
C LEU A 112 11.12 -2.18 21.17
N LEU A 113 12.39 -2.42 20.81
CA LEU A 113 13.50 -2.35 21.75
C LEU A 113 13.71 -0.92 22.28
N MET A 114 13.57 0.11 21.44
CA MET A 114 13.63 1.52 21.88
C MET A 114 12.53 1.83 22.90
N PHE A 115 11.32 1.31 22.69
CA PHE A 115 10.20 1.41 23.63
C PHE A 115 10.38 0.60 24.93
N GLY A 116 11.53 -0.08 25.08
CA GLY A 116 11.91 -0.80 26.29
C GLY A 116 11.14 -2.11 26.49
N THR A 117 10.68 -2.73 25.40
CA THR A 117 10.04 -4.05 25.47
C THR A 117 11.09 -5.17 25.57
N SER A 118 10.74 -6.28 26.21
CA SER A 118 11.57 -7.48 26.15
C SER A 118 11.70 -8.04 24.72
N ARG A 119 12.83 -8.71 24.42
CA ARG A 119 13.13 -9.25 23.08
C ARG A 119 12.02 -10.12 22.47
N TRP A 120 11.32 -10.91 23.29
CA TRP A 120 10.26 -11.81 22.80
C TRP A 120 8.98 -11.05 22.43
N ILE A 121 8.65 -9.99 23.17
CA ILE A 121 7.54 -9.09 22.86
C ILE A 121 7.89 -8.27 21.60
N ALA A 122 9.14 -7.82 21.49
CA ALA A 122 9.63 -7.17 20.29
C ALA A 122 9.54 -8.09 19.06
N VAL A 123 9.89 -9.37 19.16
CA VAL A 123 9.68 -10.36 18.08
C VAL A 123 8.20 -10.50 17.73
N THR A 124 7.33 -10.61 18.74
CA THR A 124 5.88 -10.75 18.55
C THR A 124 5.29 -9.56 17.79
N GLY A 125 5.62 -8.34 18.19
CA GLY A 125 5.15 -7.13 17.51
C GLY A 125 5.77 -6.94 16.13
N ALA A 126 7.03 -7.35 15.93
CA ALA A 126 7.67 -7.35 14.62
C ALA A 126 6.97 -8.29 13.62
N ILE A 127 6.57 -9.48 14.06
CA ILE A 127 5.76 -10.41 13.27
C ILE A 127 4.40 -9.77 12.93
N ALA A 128 3.73 -9.17 13.92
CA ALA A 128 2.44 -8.50 13.71
C ALA A 128 2.51 -7.37 12.67
N TYR A 129 3.59 -6.58 12.67
CA TYR A 129 3.82 -5.53 11.69
C TYR A 129 4.21 -6.09 10.31
N GLY A 130 5.17 -7.00 10.26
CA GLY A 130 5.67 -7.58 9.01
C GLY A 130 4.61 -8.38 8.23
N PHE A 131 3.78 -9.15 8.92
CA PHE A 131 2.71 -9.94 8.31
C PHE A 131 1.37 -9.20 8.30
N SER A 132 1.34 -7.89 8.57
CA SER A 132 0.11 -7.12 8.33
C SER A 132 -0.26 -7.24 6.84
N SER A 133 -1.50 -7.67 6.55
CA SER A 133 -1.86 -8.09 5.19
C SER A 133 -1.65 -7.00 4.16
N PHE A 134 -1.78 -5.73 4.57
CA PHE A 134 -1.53 -4.61 3.67
C PHE A 134 -0.08 -4.55 3.16
N LEU A 135 0.95 -4.88 3.97
CA LEU A 135 2.33 -4.91 3.46
C LEU A 135 2.48 -5.94 2.34
N LEU A 136 1.88 -7.12 2.50
CA LEU A 136 1.95 -8.17 1.50
C LEU A 136 1.09 -7.88 0.26
N LEU A 137 -0.04 -7.18 0.42
CA LEU A 137 -0.85 -6.71 -0.71
C LEU A 137 -0.08 -5.69 -1.56
N ILE A 138 0.62 -4.73 -0.94
CA ILE A 138 1.49 -3.77 -1.62
C ILE A 138 2.60 -4.51 -2.40
N LEU A 139 3.20 -5.53 -1.79
CA LEU A 139 4.21 -6.37 -2.45
C LEU A 139 3.61 -7.14 -3.63
N ALA A 140 2.41 -7.72 -3.48
CA ALA A 140 1.71 -8.45 -4.52
C ALA A 140 1.36 -7.57 -5.73
N ALA A 141 0.98 -6.31 -5.49
CA ALA A 141 0.71 -5.31 -6.52
C ALA A 141 1.99 -4.82 -7.23
N GLY A 142 3.16 -4.98 -6.59
CA GLY A 142 4.44 -4.52 -7.11
C GLY A 142 4.78 -3.07 -6.76
N HIS A 143 4.08 -2.49 -5.79
CA HIS A 143 4.33 -1.15 -5.22
C HIS A 143 5.60 -1.17 -4.33
N ASN A 144 6.72 -1.56 -4.90
CA ASN A 144 7.96 -1.87 -4.18
C ASN A 144 8.51 -0.65 -3.41
N THR A 145 8.48 0.54 -4.01
CA THR A 145 8.93 1.79 -3.36
C THR A 145 8.08 2.13 -2.14
N GLN A 146 6.77 1.91 -2.20
CA GLN A 146 5.83 2.07 -1.08
C GLN A 146 6.17 1.11 0.06
N ALA A 147 6.40 -0.16 -0.26
CA ALA A 147 6.72 -1.19 0.73
C ALA A 147 8.08 -0.93 1.41
N ILE A 148 9.09 -0.47 0.67
CA ILE A 148 10.40 -0.09 1.22
C ILE A 148 10.27 1.12 2.15
N ALA A 149 9.57 2.18 1.73
CA ALA A 149 9.36 3.37 2.57
C ALA A 149 8.65 3.01 3.88
N LEU A 150 7.64 2.13 3.82
CA LEU A 150 6.93 1.64 5.00
C LEU A 150 7.84 0.81 5.94
N ALA A 151 8.77 0.03 5.40
CA ALA A 151 9.74 -0.71 6.22
C ALA A 151 10.67 0.22 7.02
N TYR A 152 11.04 1.37 6.46
CA TYR A 152 11.88 2.38 7.13
C TYR A 152 11.07 3.35 8.01
N MET A 153 9.77 3.55 7.74
CA MET A 153 8.89 4.43 8.52
C MET A 153 8.88 4.07 10.01
N ALA A 154 8.74 2.78 10.35
CA ALA A 154 8.69 2.34 11.74
C ALA A 154 9.96 2.70 12.54
N PRO A 155 11.17 2.24 12.18
CA PRO A 155 12.39 2.60 12.91
C PRO A 155 12.64 4.12 12.93
N MET A 156 12.25 4.87 11.88
CA MET A 156 12.36 6.33 11.87
C MET A 156 11.56 6.97 13.01
N ILE A 157 10.28 6.60 13.15
CA ILE A 157 9.42 7.09 14.25
C ILE A 157 9.99 6.66 15.61
N GLY A 158 10.56 5.45 15.69
CA GLY A 158 11.24 4.95 16.89
C GLY A 158 12.42 5.82 17.30
N GLY A 159 13.25 6.26 16.36
CA GLY A 159 14.37 7.17 16.59
C GLY A 159 13.93 8.53 17.17
N ILE A 160 12.85 9.10 16.62
CA ILE A 160 12.27 10.36 17.09
C ILE A 160 11.71 10.21 18.50
N TRP A 161 10.94 9.14 18.75
CA TRP A 161 10.44 8.83 20.08
C TRP A 161 11.60 8.65 21.09
N TYR A 162 12.67 7.96 20.68
CA TYR A 162 13.86 7.76 21.52
C TYR A 162 14.58 9.07 21.86
N ALA A 163 14.57 10.04 20.93
CA ALA A 163 15.12 11.37 21.17
C ALA A 163 14.39 12.10 22.31
N TYR A 164 13.05 12.09 22.31
CA TYR A 164 12.24 12.72 23.36
C TYR A 164 12.28 11.97 24.70
N ARG A 165 12.39 10.64 24.69
CA ARG A 165 12.23 9.83 25.90
C ARG A 165 13.52 9.43 26.60
N ARG A 166 14.63 9.32 25.85
CA ARG A 166 15.86 8.70 26.35
C ARG A 166 17.07 9.58 26.11
N ASN A 167 17.46 9.79 24.86
CA ASN A 167 18.66 10.53 24.52
C ASN A 167 18.51 11.23 23.17
N ALA A 168 18.44 12.56 23.23
CA ALA A 168 18.19 13.42 22.08
C ALA A 168 19.19 13.19 20.94
N ILE A 169 20.49 13.09 21.23
CA ILE A 169 21.55 12.96 20.22
C ILE A 169 21.50 11.59 19.54
N LYS A 170 21.45 10.51 20.32
CA LYS A 170 21.40 9.14 19.75
C LYS A 170 20.11 8.93 18.94
N GLY A 171 18.98 9.45 19.41
CA GLY A 171 17.72 9.43 18.67
C GLY A 171 17.80 10.23 17.37
N ALA A 172 18.38 11.44 17.41
CA ALA A 172 18.59 12.27 16.23
C ALA A 172 19.51 11.60 15.20
N LEU A 173 20.66 11.07 15.60
CA LEU A 173 21.59 10.37 14.70
C LEU A 173 20.93 9.15 14.04
N PHE A 174 20.20 8.35 14.82
CA PHE A 174 19.46 7.21 14.28
C PHE A 174 18.37 7.66 13.30
N THR A 175 17.63 8.72 13.65
CA THR A 175 16.61 9.32 12.78
C THR A 175 17.22 9.80 11.47
N ALA A 176 18.38 10.47 11.50
CA ALA A 176 19.05 10.98 10.30
C ALA A 176 19.40 9.84 9.35
N PHE A 177 19.94 8.74 9.88
CA PHE A 177 20.29 7.56 9.10
C PHE A 177 19.07 6.89 8.46
N ILE A 178 18.01 6.63 9.24
CA ILE A 178 16.82 5.93 8.74
C ILE A 178 15.98 6.82 7.82
N LEU A 179 15.81 8.11 8.15
CA LEU A 179 15.10 9.06 7.28
C LEU A 179 15.82 9.22 5.93
N ALA A 180 17.16 9.23 5.92
CA ALA A 180 17.89 9.26 4.67
C ALA A 180 17.64 8.01 3.81
N LEU A 181 17.51 6.81 4.41
CA LEU A 181 17.12 5.57 3.70
C LEU A 181 15.66 5.59 3.23
N GLU A 182 14.76 6.11 4.05
CA GLU A 182 13.34 6.24 3.73
C GLU A 182 13.13 7.14 2.51
N LEU A 183 13.84 8.27 2.43
CA LEU A 183 13.82 9.16 1.26
C LEU A 183 14.48 8.53 0.01
N VAL A 184 15.47 7.64 0.17
CA VAL A 184 16.06 6.87 -0.94
C VAL A 184 15.03 5.94 -1.59
N ALA A 185 14.07 5.42 -0.81
CA ALA A 185 12.97 4.59 -1.32
C ALA A 185 12.08 5.31 -2.34
N ASN A 186 12.14 6.64 -2.36
CA ASN A 186 11.50 7.50 -3.35
C ASN A 186 9.96 7.39 -3.39
N HIS A 187 9.31 7.39 -2.22
CA HIS A 187 7.85 7.38 -2.12
C HIS A 187 7.32 8.53 -1.24
N PRO A 188 7.32 9.80 -1.72
CA PRO A 188 7.00 10.98 -0.91
C PRO A 188 5.65 10.94 -0.19
N GLN A 189 4.67 10.21 -0.72
CA GLN A 189 3.35 10.07 -0.11
C GLN A 189 3.39 9.26 1.21
N ILE A 190 4.26 8.24 1.32
CA ILE A 190 4.42 7.48 2.58
C ILE A 190 5.18 8.33 3.59
N THR A 191 6.24 9.01 3.16
CA THR A 191 6.97 9.99 3.98
C THR A 191 6.02 11.04 4.56
N TYR A 192 5.13 11.56 3.72
CA TYR A 192 4.13 12.55 4.12
C TYR A 192 3.15 12.01 5.19
N TYR A 193 2.65 10.78 5.02
CA TYR A 193 1.80 10.15 6.05
C TYR A 193 2.56 9.83 7.34
N ALA A 194 3.85 9.50 7.26
CA ALA A 194 4.69 9.37 8.44
C ALA A 194 4.84 10.70 9.18
N VAL A 195 4.97 11.83 8.45
CA VAL A 195 4.96 13.17 9.05
C VAL A 195 3.63 13.49 9.73
N ILE A 196 2.49 13.12 9.15
CA ILE A 196 1.17 13.27 9.81
C ILE A 196 1.13 12.48 11.12
N CYS A 197 1.60 11.23 11.12
CA CYS A 197 1.71 10.42 12.33
C CYS A 197 2.61 11.08 13.38
N LEU A 198 3.75 11.63 12.96
CA LEU A 198 4.70 12.32 13.84
C LEU A 198 4.15 13.63 14.37
N LEU A 199 3.38 14.38 13.59
CA LEU A 199 2.72 15.61 14.02
C LEU A 199 1.77 15.31 15.19
N VAL A 200 0.96 14.25 15.08
CA VAL A 200 0.08 13.81 16.18
C VAL A 200 0.90 13.45 17.42
N PHE A 201 2.00 12.70 17.26
CA PHE A 201 2.92 12.39 18.35
C PHE A 201 3.53 13.64 19.00
N ILE A 202 4.05 14.58 18.21
CA ILE A 202 4.67 15.82 18.67
C ILE A 202 3.66 16.71 19.40
N ILE A 203 2.42 16.81 18.91
CA ILE A 203 1.35 17.57 19.57
C ILE A 203 1.02 16.96 20.95
N VAL A 204 0.84 15.65 21.02
CA VAL A 204 0.58 14.97 22.31
C VAL A 204 1.77 15.13 23.26
N GLU A 205 2.99 15.05 22.73
CA GLU A 205 4.22 15.24 23.50
C GLU A 205 4.37 16.68 23.98
N PHE A 206 4.00 17.67 23.17
CA PHE A 206 3.95 19.07 23.57
C PHE A 206 2.96 19.28 24.71
N ILE A 207 1.71 18.79 24.58
CA ILE A 207 0.69 18.89 25.63
C ILE A 207 1.20 18.26 26.94
N ARG A 208 1.87 17.11 26.86
CA ARG A 208 2.52 16.47 28.02
C ARG A 208 3.61 17.35 28.60
N SER A 209 4.49 17.91 27.78
CA SER A 209 5.58 18.79 28.23
C SER A 209 5.07 20.04 28.95
N VAL A 210 3.92 20.58 28.51
CA VAL A 210 3.24 21.70 29.18
C VAL A 210 2.73 21.27 30.55
N LYS A 211 2.02 20.13 30.63
CA LYS A 211 1.49 19.60 31.89
C LYS A 211 2.59 19.25 32.90
N GLU A 212 3.72 18.72 32.43
CA GLU A 212 4.85 18.32 33.26
C GLU A 212 5.89 19.45 33.49
N LYS A 213 5.65 20.66 32.95
CA LYS A 213 6.57 21.81 33.02
C LYS A 213 7.98 21.54 32.45
N GLN A 214 8.06 20.73 31.38
CA GLN A 214 9.30 20.33 30.69
C GLN A 214 9.47 20.98 29.30
N ILE A 215 8.82 22.11 29.04
CA ILE A 215 8.84 22.81 27.74
C ILE A 215 10.27 23.07 27.22
N PRO A 216 11.26 23.51 28.03
CA PRO A 216 12.62 23.73 27.50
C PRO A 216 13.28 22.45 26.97
N GLY A 217 13.03 21.30 27.61
CA GLY A 217 13.55 20.01 27.15
C GLY A 217 12.90 19.57 25.83
N PHE A 218 11.59 19.79 25.70
CA PHE A 218 10.86 19.57 24.45
C PHE A 218 11.43 20.43 23.32
N LEU A 219 11.56 21.75 23.53
CA LEU A 219 12.06 22.67 22.50
C LEU A 219 13.50 22.34 22.06
N LYS A 220 14.39 22.04 23.01
CA LYS A 220 15.78 21.63 22.71
C LYS A 220 15.81 20.35 21.85
N THR A 221 15.00 19.37 22.20
CA THR A 221 14.93 18.10 21.46
C THR A 221 14.32 18.30 20.07
N SER A 222 13.23 19.08 19.97
CA SER A 222 12.61 19.44 18.70
C SER A 222 13.58 20.18 17.78
N ALA A 223 14.32 21.16 18.31
CA ALA A 223 15.34 21.88 17.55
C ALA A 223 16.46 20.95 17.06
N LEU A 224 16.91 20.02 17.91
CA LEU A 224 17.91 19.02 17.51
C LEU A 224 17.39 18.09 16.40
N LEU A 225 16.11 17.72 16.43
CA LEU A 225 15.49 16.85 15.43
C LEU A 225 15.32 17.52 14.05
N VAL A 226 15.46 18.84 13.95
CA VAL A 226 15.54 19.53 12.64
C VAL A 226 16.83 19.15 11.90
N VAL A 227 17.93 18.90 12.61
CA VAL A 227 19.23 18.58 12.00
C VAL A 227 19.17 17.27 11.17
N PRO A 228 18.63 16.15 11.69
CA PRO A 228 18.36 14.95 10.91
C PRO A 228 17.58 15.18 9.61
N VAL A 229 16.55 16.04 9.67
CA VAL A 229 15.72 16.35 8.50
C VAL A 229 16.55 17.08 7.44
N ILE A 230 17.33 18.09 7.84
CA ILE A 230 18.21 18.82 6.91
C ILE A 230 19.24 17.87 6.27
N ILE A 231 19.88 17.01 7.06
CA ILE A 231 20.88 16.04 6.56
C ILE A 231 20.23 15.07 5.56
N ALA A 232 19.08 14.50 5.90
CA ALA A 232 18.42 13.52 5.05
C ALA A 232 17.93 14.14 3.73
N LEU A 233 17.41 15.39 3.77
CA LEU A 233 17.05 16.15 2.58
C LEU A 233 18.26 16.49 1.72
N ALA A 234 19.39 16.89 2.33
CA ALA A 234 20.62 17.22 1.60
C ALA A 234 21.19 16.00 0.86
N ILE A 235 21.25 14.83 1.52
CA ILE A 235 21.70 13.57 0.90
C ILE A 235 20.83 13.20 -0.31
N ASN A 236 19.52 13.45 -0.22
CA ASN A 236 18.54 13.10 -1.25
C ASN A 236 18.20 14.26 -2.20
N PHE A 237 18.93 15.37 -2.13
CA PHE A 237 18.59 16.63 -2.79
C PHE A 237 18.40 16.46 -4.30
N GLY A 238 19.31 15.78 -5.00
CA GLY A 238 19.22 15.63 -6.46
C GLY A 238 17.92 14.96 -6.94
N ASN A 239 17.44 13.94 -6.22
CA ASN A 239 16.19 13.26 -6.54
C ASN A 239 14.97 14.09 -6.11
N LEU A 240 15.00 14.67 -4.91
CA LEU A 240 13.88 15.47 -4.41
C LEU A 240 13.69 16.76 -5.19
N TYR A 241 14.78 17.40 -5.61
CA TYR A 241 14.75 18.63 -6.38
C TYR A 241 14.14 18.42 -7.77
N THR A 242 14.54 17.36 -8.48
CA THR A 242 13.97 17.02 -9.79
C THR A 242 12.48 16.68 -9.71
N ILE A 243 12.07 15.97 -8.65
CA ILE A 243 10.64 15.73 -8.37
C ILE A 243 9.91 17.06 -8.08
N TYR A 244 10.48 17.93 -7.26
CA TYR A 244 9.89 19.23 -6.93
C TYR A 244 9.75 20.13 -8.16
N GLU A 245 10.79 20.24 -8.97
CA GLU A 245 10.78 20.98 -10.22
C GLU A 245 9.70 20.45 -11.16
N TYR A 246 9.70 19.14 -11.40
CA TYR A 246 8.76 18.50 -12.31
C TYR A 246 7.31 18.52 -11.80
N SER A 247 7.10 18.54 -10.49
CA SER A 247 5.75 18.56 -9.91
C SER A 247 4.88 19.71 -10.45
N LYS A 248 5.52 20.82 -10.85
CA LYS A 248 4.90 22.01 -11.46
C LYS A 248 4.39 21.74 -12.88
N TYR A 249 5.05 20.87 -13.64
CA TYR A 249 4.72 20.52 -15.02
C TYR A 249 3.89 19.23 -15.15
N SER A 250 3.88 18.41 -14.09
CA SER A 250 3.07 17.19 -14.02
C SER A 250 1.58 17.49 -13.89
N MET A 251 0.73 16.48 -14.07
CA MET A 251 -0.72 16.57 -13.80
C MET A 251 -1.10 17.05 -12.38
N ARG A 252 -0.13 17.09 -11.45
CA ARG A 252 -0.28 17.63 -10.08
C ARG A 252 -0.03 19.14 -10.00
N GLY A 253 0.44 19.75 -11.09
CA GLY A 253 0.69 21.18 -11.26
C GLY A 253 -0.60 21.95 -11.54
N LYS A 254 -0.45 23.27 -11.77
CA LYS A 254 -1.59 24.14 -12.13
C LYS A 254 -2.02 23.86 -13.57
N SER A 255 -3.32 23.91 -13.86
CA SER A 255 -3.84 23.89 -15.23
C SER A 255 -3.52 25.19 -15.95
N ASP A 256 -3.13 25.08 -17.22
CA ASP A 256 -3.04 26.22 -18.14
C ASP A 256 -4.41 26.48 -18.80
N LEU A 257 -5.30 25.48 -18.84
CA LEU A 257 -6.67 25.59 -19.36
C LEU A 257 -7.68 26.03 -18.28
N ILE A 258 -8.60 26.92 -18.64
CA ILE A 258 -9.80 27.25 -17.85
C ILE A 258 -10.91 26.31 -18.31
N THR A 259 -11.38 25.43 -17.43
CA THR A 259 -12.50 24.51 -17.72
C THR A 259 -13.61 24.76 -16.72
N GLU A 260 -14.84 25.03 -17.19
CA GLU A 260 -15.98 25.39 -16.33
C GLU A 260 -16.58 24.21 -15.53
N THR A 261 -16.16 22.97 -15.80
CA THR A 261 -16.87 21.75 -15.40
C THR A 261 -16.12 20.79 -14.47
N SER A 262 -14.95 21.15 -13.93
CA SER A 262 -14.21 20.24 -13.01
C SER A 262 -14.24 20.70 -11.55
N ASN A 263 -14.30 19.74 -10.64
CA ASN A 263 -14.34 19.93 -9.18
C ASN A 263 -12.93 20.30 -8.65
N GLN A 264 -12.32 21.32 -9.25
CA GLN A 264 -10.87 21.58 -9.21
C GLN A 264 -10.36 21.99 -7.82
N SER A 265 -9.22 21.43 -7.43
CA SER A 265 -8.38 21.93 -6.32
C SER A 265 -7.13 22.64 -6.87
N LYS A 266 -6.32 23.28 -6.01
CA LYS A 266 -5.01 23.87 -6.40
C LYS A 266 -3.96 22.81 -6.83
N GLY A 267 -4.27 21.53 -6.74
CA GLY A 267 -3.42 20.40 -7.13
C GLY A 267 -4.17 19.45 -8.06
N LEU A 268 -4.25 18.18 -7.66
CA LEU A 268 -5.04 17.18 -8.36
C LEU A 268 -6.54 17.48 -8.26
N ASP A 269 -7.32 16.98 -9.21
CA ASP A 269 -8.78 17.03 -9.14
C ASP A 269 -9.28 16.26 -7.91
N ARG A 270 -10.33 16.75 -7.24
CA ARG A 270 -10.87 16.15 -6.01
C ARG A 270 -11.35 14.72 -6.24
N ASP A 271 -11.96 14.44 -7.39
CA ASP A 271 -12.47 13.11 -7.72
C ASP A 271 -11.31 12.14 -7.98
N TYR A 272 -10.20 12.63 -8.55
CA TYR A 272 -8.98 11.84 -8.70
C TYR A 272 -8.27 11.55 -7.37
N ILE A 273 -8.21 12.54 -6.46
CA ILE A 273 -7.67 12.34 -5.10
C ILE A 273 -8.46 11.25 -4.37
N THR A 274 -9.79 11.33 -4.45
CA THR A 274 -10.74 10.48 -3.72
C THR A 274 -11.22 9.27 -4.52
N HIS A 275 -10.65 9.00 -5.70
CA HIS A 275 -11.06 7.87 -6.54
C HIS A 275 -10.96 6.53 -5.80
N TRP A 276 -9.85 6.34 -5.07
CA TRP A 276 -9.65 5.22 -4.15
C TRP A 276 -9.96 5.68 -2.73
N SER A 277 -11.22 5.44 -2.32
CA SER A 277 -11.76 5.83 -1.03
C SER A 277 -12.37 4.62 -0.33
N TYR A 278 -11.98 4.42 0.92
CA TYR A 278 -12.41 3.31 1.75
C TYR A 278 -13.86 3.50 2.21
N GLY A 279 -14.69 2.46 2.19
CA GLY A 279 -16.01 2.53 2.81
C GLY A 279 -15.91 2.82 4.31
N ILE A 280 -16.86 3.57 4.88
CA ILE A 280 -16.90 3.79 6.34
C ILE A 280 -17.00 2.46 7.08
N ASP A 281 -17.91 1.61 6.62
CA ASP A 281 -18.12 0.25 7.13
C ASP A 281 -17.00 -0.72 6.73
N GLU A 282 -16.32 -0.47 5.60
CA GLU A 282 -15.12 -1.20 5.15
C GLU A 282 -13.98 -1.14 6.18
N THR A 283 -13.99 -0.19 7.13
CA THR A 283 -13.15 -0.18 8.34
C THR A 283 -13.17 -1.53 9.08
N MET A 284 -14.26 -2.28 9.03
CA MET A 284 -14.33 -3.61 9.66
C MET A 284 -13.43 -4.66 9.01
N ASN A 285 -12.93 -4.43 7.78
CA ASN A 285 -11.90 -5.29 7.18
C ASN A 285 -10.60 -5.33 8.01
N LEU A 286 -10.33 -4.32 8.87
CA LEU A 286 -9.19 -4.36 9.79
C LEU A 286 -9.28 -5.58 10.75
N LEU A 287 -10.50 -6.05 11.05
CA LEU A 287 -10.82 -7.15 11.97
C LEU A 287 -11.38 -8.41 11.27
N ILE A 288 -12.08 -8.26 10.14
CA ILE A 288 -12.74 -9.36 9.41
C ILE A 288 -12.30 -9.28 7.94
N PRO A 289 -11.37 -10.13 7.46
CA PRO A 289 -10.76 -9.97 6.14
C PRO A 289 -11.78 -9.89 4.99
N ASN A 290 -12.83 -10.71 4.98
CA ASN A 290 -13.85 -10.69 3.95
C ASN A 290 -15.08 -9.82 4.28
N TYR A 291 -14.95 -8.76 5.11
CA TYR A 291 -16.11 -7.91 5.43
C TYR A 291 -16.78 -7.31 4.19
N LYS A 292 -15.97 -6.85 3.23
CA LYS A 292 -16.42 -6.45 1.89
C LYS A 292 -16.07 -7.46 0.78
N GLY A 293 -15.92 -8.74 1.13
CA GLY A 293 -15.70 -9.83 0.16
C GLY A 293 -14.24 -10.05 -0.28
N GLY A 294 -13.27 -9.38 0.34
CA GLY A 294 -11.85 -9.61 0.08
C GLY A 294 -11.34 -8.84 -1.13
N SER A 295 -10.78 -9.54 -2.13
CA SER A 295 -10.25 -8.92 -3.35
C SER A 295 -11.26 -8.92 -4.51
N SER A 296 -11.01 -8.06 -5.51
CA SER A 296 -11.73 -7.98 -6.78
C SER A 296 -11.44 -9.18 -7.70
N LYS A 297 -11.54 -10.39 -7.14
CA LYS A 297 -11.42 -11.65 -7.88
C LYS A 297 -12.81 -12.24 -8.15
N PRO A 298 -12.97 -13.01 -9.25
CA PRO A 298 -14.17 -13.80 -9.49
C PRO A 298 -14.49 -14.75 -8.34
N PHE A 299 -15.76 -15.14 -8.22
CA PHE A 299 -16.16 -16.19 -7.29
C PHE A 299 -15.48 -17.54 -7.63
N ASP A 300 -15.31 -18.39 -6.61
CA ASP A 300 -14.69 -19.71 -6.79
C ASP A 300 -15.57 -20.61 -7.66
N ARG A 301 -14.96 -21.55 -8.39
CA ARG A 301 -15.64 -22.37 -9.41
C ARG A 301 -16.79 -23.22 -8.87
N ASP A 302 -16.81 -23.46 -7.57
CA ASP A 302 -17.76 -24.26 -6.80
C ASP A 302 -18.78 -23.40 -6.02
N SER A 303 -18.71 -22.07 -6.12
CA SER A 303 -19.63 -21.16 -5.45
C SER A 303 -21.07 -21.29 -5.96
N ARG A 304 -22.05 -20.83 -5.16
CA ARG A 304 -23.45 -20.81 -5.59
C ARG A 304 -23.62 -19.90 -6.82
N THR A 305 -22.95 -18.76 -6.82
CA THR A 305 -22.96 -17.79 -7.92
C THR A 305 -22.51 -18.43 -9.24
N VAL A 306 -21.36 -19.13 -9.25
CA VAL A 306 -20.84 -19.76 -10.48
C VAL A 306 -21.72 -20.94 -10.92
N LYS A 307 -22.25 -21.73 -9.98
CA LYS A 307 -23.18 -22.82 -10.29
C LYS A 307 -24.46 -22.30 -10.96
N ILE A 308 -25.02 -21.21 -10.43
CA ILE A 308 -26.23 -20.58 -10.96
C ILE A 308 -25.98 -19.94 -12.34
N LEU A 309 -24.83 -19.30 -12.54
CA LEU A 309 -24.43 -18.81 -13.88
C LEU A 309 -24.34 -19.93 -14.90
N ARG A 310 -23.77 -21.09 -14.53
CA ARG A 310 -23.73 -22.27 -15.41
C ARG A 310 -25.11 -22.83 -15.72
N GLN A 311 -26.04 -22.81 -14.76
CA GLN A 311 -27.41 -23.27 -14.97
C GLN A 311 -28.23 -22.38 -15.92
N ASN A 312 -27.82 -21.13 -16.11
CA ASN A 312 -28.48 -20.17 -16.99
C ASN A 312 -27.67 -19.90 -18.28
N ASP A 313 -26.79 -20.83 -18.68
CA ASP A 313 -25.93 -20.72 -19.88
C ASP A 313 -25.01 -19.48 -19.94
N LEU A 314 -24.72 -18.88 -18.78
CA LEU A 314 -23.87 -17.69 -18.62
C LEU A 314 -22.52 -18.01 -17.99
N ALA A 315 -21.98 -19.21 -18.25
CA ALA A 315 -20.70 -19.66 -17.69
C ALA A 315 -19.53 -18.73 -18.03
N SER A 316 -19.53 -18.12 -19.22
CA SER A 316 -18.53 -17.14 -19.68
C SER A 316 -18.52 -15.86 -18.84
N ALA A 317 -19.66 -15.48 -18.26
CA ALA A 317 -19.78 -14.29 -17.40
C ALA A 317 -19.17 -14.50 -16.00
N SER A 318 -18.76 -15.72 -15.63
CA SER A 318 -18.18 -16.02 -14.30
C SER A 318 -16.98 -15.14 -13.96
N GLY A 319 -16.19 -14.72 -14.96
CA GLY A 319 -15.04 -13.84 -14.76
C GLY A 319 -15.38 -12.37 -14.48
N GLN A 320 -16.64 -11.96 -14.71
CA GLN A 320 -17.10 -10.58 -14.56
C GLN A 320 -17.77 -10.34 -13.20
N VAL A 321 -18.19 -11.40 -12.51
CA VAL A 321 -18.88 -11.31 -11.21
C VAL A 321 -17.88 -11.49 -10.08
N LEU A 322 -17.61 -10.42 -9.34
CA LEU A 322 -16.50 -10.33 -8.39
C LEU A 322 -16.94 -10.54 -6.94
N LYS A 323 -16.05 -11.05 -6.07
CA LYS A 323 -16.32 -11.21 -4.63
C LYS A 323 -16.44 -9.86 -3.92
N TYR A 324 -15.53 -8.93 -4.24
CA TYR A 324 -15.48 -7.60 -3.64
C TYR A 324 -16.74 -6.79 -3.94
N TRP A 325 -17.25 -6.12 -2.92
CA TRP A 325 -18.46 -5.30 -3.00
C TRP A 325 -18.36 -4.02 -2.13
N GLY A 326 -17.16 -3.48 -1.95
CA GLY A 326 -16.99 -2.18 -1.30
C GLY A 326 -17.14 -1.02 -2.28
N THR A 327 -16.92 0.20 -1.76
CA THR A 327 -17.07 1.46 -2.51
C THR A 327 -15.86 1.82 -3.38
N GLN A 328 -14.78 1.06 -3.28
CA GLN A 328 -13.58 1.27 -4.09
C GLN A 328 -13.81 0.76 -5.53
N PRO A 329 -13.11 1.29 -6.54
CA PRO A 329 -13.15 0.77 -7.91
C PRO A 329 -12.74 -0.71 -7.99
N GLY A 330 -11.86 -1.12 -7.09
CA GLY A 330 -11.46 -2.51 -6.87
C GLY A 330 -10.47 -2.60 -5.71
N THR A 331 -10.00 -3.81 -5.40
CA THR A 331 -8.92 -4.00 -4.43
C THR A 331 -8.21 -5.34 -4.63
N ASP A 332 -6.89 -5.39 -4.38
CA ASP A 332 -6.11 -6.64 -4.32
C ASP A 332 -6.35 -7.42 -3.03
N GLY A 333 -6.98 -6.81 -2.03
CA GLY A 333 -7.38 -7.45 -0.78
C GLY A 333 -7.73 -6.46 0.35
N PRO A 334 -8.13 -6.96 1.53
CA PRO A 334 -8.50 -6.14 2.66
C PRO A 334 -7.27 -5.58 3.39
N HIS A 335 -7.42 -4.42 4.03
CA HIS A 335 -6.44 -3.90 4.98
C HIS A 335 -6.49 -4.66 6.33
N TYR A 336 -6.46 -5.98 6.31
CA TYR A 336 -6.54 -6.79 7.52
C TYR A 336 -5.29 -6.61 8.40
N MET A 337 -5.50 -6.32 9.69
CA MET A 337 -4.43 -6.02 10.65
C MET A 337 -4.16 -7.18 11.63
N GLY A 338 -4.95 -8.25 11.56
CA GLY A 338 -4.91 -9.37 12.51
C GLY A 338 -5.93 -9.21 13.63
N ALA A 339 -6.80 -10.19 13.81
CA ALA A 339 -7.86 -10.19 14.83
C ALA A 339 -7.25 -10.14 16.24
N ILE A 340 -6.16 -10.88 16.45
CA ILE A 340 -5.42 -10.86 17.73
C ILE A 340 -4.79 -9.49 17.96
N VAL A 341 -4.23 -8.87 16.91
CA VAL A 341 -3.58 -7.57 17.00
C VAL A 341 -4.60 -6.49 17.34
N ILE A 342 -5.80 -6.51 16.72
CA ILE A 342 -6.91 -5.61 17.04
C ILE A 342 -7.41 -5.82 18.48
N PHE A 343 -7.56 -7.06 18.92
CA PHE A 343 -7.90 -7.35 20.32
C PHE A 343 -6.87 -6.80 21.30
N LEU A 344 -5.58 -7.00 21.03
CA LEU A 344 -4.48 -6.48 21.85
C LEU A 344 -4.39 -4.95 21.80
N PHE A 345 -4.74 -4.34 20.66
CA PHE A 345 -4.85 -2.89 20.53
C PHE A 345 -5.96 -2.34 21.44
N ILE A 346 -7.16 -2.93 21.41
CA ILE A 346 -8.27 -2.56 22.31
C ILE A 346 -7.88 -2.77 23.77
N LEU A 347 -7.23 -3.89 24.09
CA LEU A 347 -6.70 -4.14 25.44
C LEU A 347 -5.71 -3.04 25.85
N GLY A 348 -4.78 -2.67 24.97
CA GLY A 348 -3.80 -1.60 25.18
C GLY A 348 -4.43 -0.24 25.46
N LEU A 349 -5.51 0.13 24.77
CA LEU A 349 -6.25 1.38 25.06
C LEU A 349 -6.75 1.44 26.50
N ILE A 350 -7.10 0.28 27.07
CA ILE A 350 -7.64 0.17 28.43
C ILE A 350 -6.51 0.11 29.47
N ILE A 351 -5.52 -0.76 29.28
CA ILE A 351 -4.52 -1.06 30.33
C ILE A 351 -3.26 -0.21 30.23
N THR A 352 -2.87 0.24 29.03
CA THR A 352 -1.63 1.01 28.86
C THR A 352 -1.82 2.40 29.44
N ARG A 353 -0.87 2.80 30.28
CA ARG A 353 -0.82 4.11 30.93
C ARG A 353 0.15 5.00 30.18
N GLY A 354 -0.13 6.30 30.18
CA GLY A 354 0.75 7.31 29.57
C GLY A 354 0.22 7.90 28.27
N PRO A 355 0.97 8.85 27.69
CA PRO A 355 0.65 9.53 26.44
C PRO A 355 0.66 8.59 25.23
N GLU A 356 1.35 7.44 25.32
CA GLU A 356 1.58 6.52 24.20
C GLU A 356 0.27 6.05 23.56
N LYS A 357 -0.70 5.63 24.38
CA LYS A 357 -1.99 5.17 23.85
C LYS A 357 -2.79 6.26 23.15
N TRP A 358 -2.61 7.52 23.55
CA TRP A 358 -3.43 8.62 23.05
C TRP A 358 -2.97 9.06 21.67
N TRP A 359 -1.66 9.25 21.45
CA TRP A 359 -1.18 9.60 20.12
C TRP A 359 -1.39 8.44 19.13
N LEU A 360 -1.23 7.19 19.58
CA LEU A 360 -1.51 6.01 18.75
C LEU A 360 -3.00 5.92 18.37
N LEU A 361 -3.90 6.17 19.33
CA LEU A 361 -5.34 6.21 19.07
C LEU A 361 -5.71 7.33 18.10
N ILE A 362 -5.26 8.56 18.37
CA ILE A 362 -5.58 9.74 17.56
C ILE A 362 -5.05 9.55 16.13
N ALA A 363 -3.80 9.08 15.97
CA ALA A 363 -3.22 8.83 14.66
C ALA A 363 -3.97 7.72 13.90
N THR A 364 -4.37 6.64 14.59
CA THR A 364 -5.18 5.57 13.98
C THR A 364 -6.54 6.11 13.52
N LEU A 365 -7.27 6.81 14.37
CA LEU A 365 -8.58 7.38 14.03
C LEU A 365 -8.48 8.39 12.89
N LEU A 366 -7.50 9.30 12.95
CA LEU A 366 -7.22 10.27 11.89
C LEU A 366 -6.98 9.56 10.55
N SER A 367 -6.16 8.52 10.55
CA SER A 367 -5.84 7.79 9.32
C SER A 367 -7.04 7.06 8.71
N VAL A 368 -7.90 6.46 9.55
CA VAL A 368 -9.13 5.80 9.09
C VAL A 368 -10.10 6.84 8.52
N MET A 369 -10.29 7.96 9.19
CA MET A 369 -11.18 9.03 8.73
C MET A 369 -10.72 9.67 7.42
N LEU A 370 -9.41 9.84 7.23
CA LEU A 370 -8.84 10.31 5.95
C LEU A 370 -9.00 9.28 4.84
N ALA A 371 -8.84 7.99 5.16
CA ALA A 371 -9.00 6.90 4.20
C ALA A 371 -10.42 6.81 3.63
N TRP A 372 -11.43 7.28 4.35
CA TRP A 372 -12.83 7.28 3.89
C TRP A 372 -13.07 8.16 2.66
N GLY A 373 -12.27 9.21 2.46
CA GLY A 373 -12.28 10.02 1.24
C GLY A 373 -13.66 10.52 0.82
N LYS A 374 -14.13 10.06 -0.36
CA LYS A 374 -15.45 10.42 -0.91
C LYS A 374 -16.61 10.04 0.01
N ASN A 375 -16.43 9.02 0.86
CA ASN A 375 -17.43 8.61 1.83
C ASN A 375 -17.49 9.54 3.05
N PHE A 376 -16.53 10.47 3.21
CA PHE A 376 -16.55 11.52 4.24
C PHE A 376 -15.92 12.84 3.73
N MET A 377 -16.53 13.41 2.69
CA MET A 377 -16.03 14.62 2.02
C MET A 377 -15.82 15.85 2.92
N PRO A 378 -16.64 16.15 3.95
CA PRO A 378 -16.40 17.32 4.79
C PRO A 378 -15.00 17.33 5.44
N PHE A 379 -14.55 16.18 5.92
CA PHE A 379 -13.22 16.03 6.52
C PHE A 379 -12.11 15.94 5.47
N THR A 380 -12.38 15.25 4.36
CA THR A 380 -11.42 15.15 3.26
C THR A 380 -11.14 16.52 2.63
N ASN A 381 -12.16 17.36 2.43
CA ASN A 381 -12.02 18.71 1.90
C ASN A 381 -11.19 19.61 2.82
N LEU A 382 -11.37 19.50 4.15
CA LEU A 382 -10.52 20.22 5.11
C LEU A 382 -9.03 19.95 4.85
N PHE A 383 -8.66 18.69 4.58
CA PHE A 383 -7.27 18.35 4.29
C PHE A 383 -6.82 18.79 2.89
N ILE A 384 -7.67 18.62 1.87
CA ILE A 384 -7.37 19.04 0.49
C ILE A 384 -7.13 20.55 0.40
N ASP A 385 -7.95 21.34 1.11
CA ASP A 385 -7.97 22.80 0.97
C ASP A 385 -6.95 23.49 1.89
N PHE A 386 -6.70 22.96 3.10
CA PHE A 386 -5.88 23.64 4.11
C PHE A 386 -4.55 22.95 4.43
N PHE A 387 -4.40 21.64 4.22
CA PHE A 387 -3.19 20.93 4.64
C PHE A 387 -2.12 20.92 3.52
N PRO A 388 -0.93 21.49 3.75
CA PRO A 388 0.08 21.62 2.69
C PRO A 388 0.44 20.29 2.05
N GLY A 389 0.45 20.24 0.72
CA GLY A 389 0.86 19.07 -0.06
C GLY A 389 -0.18 17.94 -0.16
N TYR A 390 -1.27 17.94 0.63
CA TYR A 390 -2.26 16.85 0.61
C TYR A 390 -2.88 16.66 -0.78
N ASN A 391 -3.22 17.77 -1.44
CA ASN A 391 -3.78 17.80 -2.79
C ASN A 391 -2.82 17.37 -3.92
N LYS A 392 -1.59 16.94 -3.60
CA LYS A 392 -0.62 16.41 -4.56
C LYS A 392 -0.59 14.89 -4.60
N PHE A 393 -1.36 14.22 -3.74
CA PHE A 393 -1.41 12.77 -3.62
C PHE A 393 -2.76 12.22 -4.08
N ARG A 394 -2.74 11.02 -4.66
CA ARG A 394 -3.95 10.28 -5.06
C ARG A 394 -4.16 9.11 -4.10
N ALA A 395 -5.35 8.53 -4.12
CA ALA A 395 -5.69 7.34 -3.34
C ALA A 395 -5.55 7.54 -1.84
N VAL A 396 -6.53 8.24 -1.26
CA VAL A 396 -6.56 8.53 0.19
C VAL A 396 -6.60 7.28 1.07
N THR A 397 -7.01 6.12 0.54
CA THR A 397 -6.89 4.81 1.21
C THR A 397 -5.48 4.49 1.71
N MET A 398 -4.44 5.02 1.05
CA MET A 398 -3.05 4.82 1.46
C MET A 398 -2.74 5.43 2.84
N THR A 399 -3.56 6.34 3.37
CA THR A 399 -3.39 6.88 4.73
C THR A 399 -3.45 5.80 5.82
N LEU A 400 -4.07 4.64 5.54
CA LEU A 400 -4.14 3.48 6.44
C LEU A 400 -2.77 2.90 6.83
N VAL A 401 -1.66 3.27 6.16
CA VAL A 401 -0.30 2.92 6.63
C VAL A 401 -0.03 3.42 8.06
N ILE A 402 -0.65 4.52 8.47
CA ILE A 402 -0.55 5.04 9.84
C ILE A 402 -1.22 4.07 10.81
N ALA A 403 -2.43 3.60 10.52
CA ALA A 403 -3.11 2.57 11.32
C ALA A 403 -2.30 1.26 11.35
N GLN A 404 -1.74 0.85 10.22
CA GLN A 404 -0.87 -0.33 10.10
C GLN A 404 0.37 -0.25 11.00
N PHE A 405 0.88 0.95 11.26
CA PHE A 405 1.97 1.18 12.20
C PHE A 405 1.47 1.26 13.66
N CYS A 406 0.44 2.07 13.91
CA CYS A 406 -0.02 2.38 15.27
C CYS A 406 -0.66 1.17 15.97
N ILE A 407 -1.43 0.36 15.24
CA ILE A 407 -2.18 -0.77 15.81
C ILE A 407 -1.24 -1.85 16.37
N PRO A 408 -0.28 -2.40 15.60
CA PRO A 408 0.70 -3.36 16.12
C PRO A 408 1.58 -2.77 17.23
N LEU A 409 1.87 -1.46 17.20
CA LEU A 409 2.69 -0.82 18.22
C LEU A 409 1.97 -0.82 19.57
N LEU A 410 0.73 -0.32 19.63
CA LEU A 410 -0.03 -0.35 20.88
C LEU A 410 -0.33 -1.79 21.33
N ALA A 411 -0.58 -2.71 20.40
CA ALA A 411 -0.73 -4.14 20.74
C ALA A 411 0.53 -4.72 21.42
N ALA A 412 1.72 -4.40 20.92
CA ALA A 412 2.97 -4.82 21.53
C ALA A 412 3.22 -4.14 22.90
N LEU A 413 2.83 -2.88 23.06
CA LEU A 413 2.87 -2.19 24.36
C LEU A 413 1.88 -2.78 25.36
N ALA A 414 0.71 -3.23 24.90
CA ALA A 414 -0.23 -3.98 25.73
C ALA A 414 0.41 -5.29 26.23
N LEU A 415 1.04 -6.06 25.34
CA LEU A 415 1.77 -7.27 25.73
C LEU A 415 2.88 -6.97 26.75
N ARG A 416 3.64 -5.88 26.56
CA ARG A 416 4.63 -5.41 27.53
C ARG A 416 3.98 -5.18 28.89
N ASP A 417 2.88 -4.44 28.93
CA ASP A 417 2.23 -4.08 30.19
C ASP A 417 1.62 -5.29 30.91
N VAL A 418 1.07 -6.26 30.14
CA VAL A 418 0.59 -7.56 30.63
C VAL A 418 1.74 -8.37 31.23
N PHE A 419 2.78 -8.65 30.45
CA PHE A 419 3.77 -9.67 30.75
C PHE A 419 4.98 -9.13 31.54
N GLU A 420 5.14 -7.83 31.68
CA GLU A 420 6.13 -7.20 32.57
C GLU A 420 5.50 -6.72 33.88
N SER A 421 4.27 -7.16 34.19
CA SER A 421 3.56 -6.86 35.45
C SER A 421 3.48 -5.36 35.75
N ARG A 422 3.31 -4.52 34.72
CA ARG A 422 3.15 -3.06 34.87
C ARG A 422 1.72 -2.66 35.27
N VAL A 423 0.83 -3.63 35.32
CA VAL A 423 -0.60 -3.47 35.62
C VAL A 423 -0.98 -4.46 36.72
N THR A 424 -1.88 -4.04 37.62
CA THR A 424 -2.37 -4.92 38.68
C THR A 424 -3.19 -6.07 38.09
N GLY A 425 -3.17 -7.25 38.71
CA GLY A 425 -3.96 -8.39 38.21
C GLY A 425 -5.47 -8.11 38.14
N LYS A 426 -6.00 -7.24 39.02
CA LYS A 426 -7.40 -6.79 39.00
C LYS A 426 -7.71 -5.92 37.78
N ASP A 427 -6.88 -4.90 37.53
CA ASP A 427 -7.04 -4.01 36.38
C ASP A 427 -6.86 -4.75 35.07
N LEU A 428 -5.91 -5.68 35.02
CA LEU A 428 -5.66 -6.51 33.84
C LEU A 428 -6.85 -7.44 33.57
N MET A 429 -7.42 -8.09 34.58
CA MET A 429 -8.63 -8.91 34.41
C MET A 429 -9.83 -8.07 33.93
N LYS A 430 -9.99 -6.86 34.46
CA LYS A 430 -11.04 -5.93 34.01
C LYS A 430 -10.82 -5.53 32.54
N GLY A 431 -9.59 -5.15 32.19
CA GLY A 431 -9.22 -4.80 30.81
C GLY A 431 -9.42 -5.96 29.85
N LEU A 432 -9.04 -7.18 30.24
CA LEU A 432 -9.23 -8.38 29.46
C LEU A 432 -10.71 -8.67 29.19
N LYS A 433 -11.57 -8.57 30.22
CA LYS A 433 -13.02 -8.77 30.07
C LYS A 433 -13.64 -7.74 29.12
N ILE A 434 -13.27 -6.47 29.25
CA ILE A 434 -13.80 -5.39 28.40
C ILE A 434 -13.30 -5.58 26.96
N ALA A 435 -12.00 -5.78 26.74
CA ALA A 435 -11.43 -5.95 25.41
C ALA A 435 -11.99 -7.19 24.70
N SER A 436 -12.10 -8.31 25.42
CA SER A 436 -12.71 -9.54 24.89
C SER A 436 -14.20 -9.32 24.60
N GLY A 437 -14.93 -8.67 25.50
CA GLY A 437 -16.36 -8.37 25.31
C GLY A 437 -16.62 -7.47 24.11
N ILE A 438 -15.82 -6.43 23.89
CA ILE A 438 -15.93 -5.54 22.72
C ILE A 438 -15.61 -6.31 21.44
N SER A 439 -14.43 -6.93 21.37
CA SER A 439 -13.97 -7.57 20.13
C SER A 439 -14.79 -8.82 19.77
N ALA A 440 -15.04 -9.71 20.73
CA ALA A 440 -15.89 -10.89 20.52
C ALA A 440 -17.36 -10.51 20.33
N GLY A 441 -17.86 -9.50 21.05
CA GLY A 441 -19.24 -9.03 20.93
C GLY A 441 -19.55 -8.48 19.54
N ILE A 442 -18.67 -7.66 18.97
CA ILE A 442 -18.80 -7.17 17.59
C ILE A 442 -18.81 -8.34 16.59
N LEU A 443 -17.93 -9.33 16.77
CA LEU A 443 -17.87 -10.49 15.89
C LEU A 443 -19.13 -11.36 15.99
N LEU A 444 -19.61 -11.64 17.20
CA LEU A 444 -20.85 -12.39 17.42
C LEU A 444 -22.06 -11.69 16.81
N LEU A 445 -22.14 -10.36 16.94
CA LEU A 445 -23.18 -9.54 16.32
C LEU A 445 -23.19 -9.73 14.79
N ILE A 446 -22.01 -9.66 14.15
CA ILE A 446 -21.86 -9.81 12.69
C ILE A 446 -22.15 -11.25 12.24
N ILE A 447 -21.75 -12.26 13.03
CA ILE A 447 -22.03 -13.67 12.72
C ILE A 447 -23.53 -13.93 12.70
N VAL A 448 -24.25 -13.48 13.73
CA VAL A 448 -25.71 -13.66 13.84
C VAL A 448 -26.44 -12.81 12.82
N PHE A 449 -26.08 -11.53 12.71
CA PHE A 449 -26.72 -10.53 11.85
C PHE A 449 -25.76 -10.00 10.78
N PRO A 450 -25.42 -10.81 9.75
CA PRO A 450 -24.49 -10.37 8.70
C PRO A 450 -25.06 -9.19 7.89
N GLY A 451 -26.38 -8.99 7.89
CA GLY A 451 -27.04 -7.84 7.25
C GLY A 451 -26.55 -6.47 7.72
N ILE A 452 -25.91 -6.39 8.90
CA ILE A 452 -25.27 -5.16 9.40
C ILE A 452 -24.16 -4.68 8.44
N ALA A 453 -23.54 -5.59 7.68
CA ALA A 453 -22.51 -5.22 6.72
C ALA A 453 -23.02 -4.45 5.51
N GLY A 454 -24.34 -4.48 5.24
CA GLY A 454 -25.00 -3.81 4.12
C GLY A 454 -25.72 -4.77 3.16
N SER A 455 -25.93 -4.31 1.93
CA SER A 455 -26.70 -5.01 0.89
C SER A 455 -26.01 -6.26 0.32
N PHE A 456 -24.68 -6.35 0.45
CA PHE A 456 -23.84 -7.31 -0.26
C PHE A 456 -23.86 -7.14 -1.79
N LEU A 457 -24.17 -5.94 -2.30
CA LEU A 457 -24.18 -5.59 -3.73
C LEU A 457 -23.59 -4.20 -3.95
N ASN A 458 -22.93 -4.00 -5.09
CA ASN A 458 -22.45 -2.71 -5.58
C ASN A 458 -23.46 -2.01 -6.49
N GLU A 459 -23.27 -0.71 -6.72
CA GLU A 459 -24.13 0.11 -7.60
C GLU A 459 -24.27 -0.50 -9.01
N GLY A 460 -23.17 -0.99 -9.59
CA GLY A 460 -23.17 -1.65 -10.89
C GLY A 460 -23.85 -3.02 -10.95
N GLU A 461 -24.21 -3.59 -9.80
CA GLU A 461 -24.83 -4.92 -9.69
C GLU A 461 -26.34 -4.85 -9.43
N ALA A 462 -26.87 -3.63 -9.21
CA ALA A 462 -28.30 -3.41 -9.03
C ALA A 462 -29.16 -3.90 -10.23
N PRO A 463 -28.72 -3.75 -11.50
CA PRO A 463 -29.46 -4.24 -12.67
C PRO A 463 -29.41 -5.76 -12.88
N TYR A 464 -28.63 -6.51 -12.09
CA TYR A 464 -28.51 -7.95 -12.29
C TYR A 464 -29.81 -8.70 -11.97
N PRO A 465 -30.10 -9.82 -12.65
CA PRO A 465 -31.28 -10.63 -12.36
C PRO A 465 -31.34 -11.11 -10.91
N ASP A 466 -32.54 -11.22 -10.35
CA ASP A 466 -32.77 -11.58 -8.93
C ASP A 466 -32.13 -12.90 -8.53
N TRP A 467 -32.17 -13.90 -9.42
CA TRP A 467 -31.54 -15.19 -9.21
C TRP A 467 -30.02 -15.07 -9.03
N LEU A 468 -29.38 -14.14 -9.76
CA LEU A 468 -27.93 -13.90 -9.67
C LEU A 468 -27.60 -13.11 -8.40
N ARG A 469 -28.35 -12.03 -8.15
CA ARG A 469 -28.18 -11.19 -6.95
C ARG A 469 -28.31 -12.03 -5.67
N THR A 470 -29.32 -12.91 -5.62
CA THR A 470 -29.55 -13.78 -4.46
C THR A 470 -28.38 -14.73 -4.21
N ALA A 471 -27.83 -15.34 -5.27
CA ALA A 471 -26.67 -16.23 -5.18
C ALA A 471 -25.41 -15.48 -4.70
N MET A 472 -25.15 -14.29 -5.27
CA MET A 472 -24.03 -13.43 -4.88
C MET A 472 -24.11 -12.99 -3.42
N ILE A 473 -25.29 -12.53 -2.99
CA ILE A 473 -25.53 -12.13 -1.59
C ILE A 473 -25.28 -13.31 -0.65
N ALA A 474 -25.73 -14.51 -1.00
CA ALA A 474 -25.53 -15.71 -0.18
C ALA A 474 -24.04 -16.07 -0.05
N ASP A 475 -23.29 -16.10 -1.14
CA ASP A 475 -21.85 -16.38 -1.12
C ASP A 475 -21.08 -15.31 -0.34
N ARG A 476 -21.38 -14.02 -0.52
CA ARG A 476 -20.71 -12.93 0.22
C ARG A 476 -21.03 -12.94 1.72
N LYS A 477 -22.27 -13.28 2.11
CA LYS A 477 -22.63 -13.50 3.53
C LYS A 477 -21.85 -14.67 4.14
N GLU A 478 -21.64 -15.73 3.37
CA GLU A 478 -20.85 -16.89 3.80
C GLU A 478 -19.37 -16.54 3.99
N LEU A 479 -18.78 -15.78 3.05
CA LEU A 479 -17.41 -15.26 3.17
C LEU A 479 -17.24 -14.41 4.44
N LEU A 480 -18.16 -13.46 4.68
CA LEU A 480 -18.18 -12.61 5.87
C LEU A 480 -18.26 -13.45 7.16
N ARG A 481 -19.24 -14.36 7.25
CA ARG A 481 -19.47 -15.18 8.45
C ARG A 481 -18.29 -16.08 8.76
N THR A 482 -17.73 -16.73 7.74
CA THR A 482 -16.59 -17.65 7.91
C THR A 482 -15.40 -16.92 8.51
N ASP A 483 -15.07 -15.75 7.99
CA ASP A 483 -13.96 -14.97 8.50
C ASP A 483 -14.25 -14.32 9.86
N ALA A 484 -15.50 -13.96 10.15
CA ALA A 484 -15.89 -13.48 11.48
C ALA A 484 -15.74 -14.57 12.55
N VAL A 485 -16.15 -15.81 12.25
CA VAL A 485 -15.97 -16.97 13.16
C VAL A 485 -14.48 -17.25 13.36
N ARG A 486 -13.69 -17.21 12.30
CA ARG A 486 -12.23 -17.38 12.36
C ARG A 486 -11.59 -16.32 13.26
N SER A 487 -11.89 -15.03 13.04
CA SER A 487 -11.39 -13.93 13.88
C SER A 487 -11.80 -14.10 15.35
N LEU A 488 -13.03 -14.56 15.60
CA LEU A 488 -13.53 -14.83 16.95
C LEU A 488 -12.72 -15.94 17.63
N ALA A 489 -12.45 -17.05 16.92
CA ALA A 489 -11.66 -18.15 17.45
C ALA A 489 -10.24 -17.70 17.84
N PHE A 490 -9.57 -16.91 17.00
CA PHE A 490 -8.25 -16.37 17.30
C PHE A 490 -8.26 -15.41 18.50
N ILE A 491 -9.28 -14.55 18.61
CA ILE A 491 -9.43 -13.64 19.76
C ILE A 491 -9.66 -14.41 21.05
N LEU A 492 -10.55 -15.41 21.05
CA LEU A 492 -10.81 -16.23 22.23
C LEU A 492 -9.57 -17.02 22.66
N ALA A 493 -8.80 -17.55 21.71
CA ALA A 493 -7.53 -18.22 21.99
C ALA A 493 -6.51 -17.27 22.64
N ALA A 494 -6.33 -16.07 22.07
CA ALA A 494 -5.42 -15.06 22.63
C ALA A 494 -5.87 -14.58 24.02
N ALA A 495 -7.16 -14.30 24.19
CA ALA A 495 -7.74 -13.93 25.47
C ALA A 495 -7.57 -15.05 26.52
N GLY A 496 -7.74 -16.31 26.11
CA GLY A 496 -7.50 -17.50 26.95
C GLY A 496 -6.04 -17.61 27.42
N ILE A 497 -5.07 -17.32 26.56
CA ILE A 497 -3.64 -17.30 26.94
C ILE A 497 -3.37 -16.20 27.96
N VAL A 498 -3.87 -14.98 27.72
CA VAL A 498 -3.71 -13.87 28.67
C VAL A 498 -4.40 -14.20 30.00
N PHE A 499 -5.60 -14.78 29.97
CA PHE A 499 -6.31 -15.22 31.17
C PHE A 499 -5.52 -16.27 31.96
N ALA A 500 -4.99 -17.30 31.28
CA ALA A 500 -4.20 -18.35 31.90
C ALA A 500 -2.91 -17.80 32.53
N PHE A 501 -2.26 -16.82 31.89
CA PHE A 501 -1.13 -16.10 32.48
C PHE A 501 -1.54 -15.34 33.75
N VAL A 502 -2.64 -14.57 33.72
CA VAL A 502 -3.14 -13.83 34.90
C VAL A 502 -3.48 -14.77 36.06
N LYS A 503 -3.91 -15.99 35.76
CA LYS A 503 -4.18 -17.05 36.75
C LYS A 503 -2.94 -17.85 37.16
N ASN A 504 -1.74 -17.43 36.75
CA ASN A 504 -0.47 -18.12 37.00
C ASN A 504 -0.44 -19.58 36.51
N ARG A 505 -1.25 -19.91 35.50
CA ARG A 505 -1.29 -21.25 34.87
C ARG A 505 -0.29 -21.39 33.72
N LEU A 506 0.16 -20.27 33.15
CA LEU A 506 1.18 -20.22 32.10
C LEU A 506 2.30 -19.26 32.50
N LYS A 507 3.54 -19.66 32.22
CA LYS A 507 4.71 -18.77 32.39
C LYS A 507 4.74 -17.73 31.26
N LYS A 508 5.32 -16.57 31.58
CA LYS A 508 5.48 -15.44 30.66
C LYS A 508 6.02 -15.85 29.28
N GLU A 509 7.12 -16.60 29.25
CA GLU A 509 7.83 -16.94 28.02
C GLU A 509 6.94 -17.75 27.08
N HIS A 510 6.22 -18.72 27.63
CA HIS A 510 5.31 -19.59 26.88
C HIS A 510 4.12 -18.79 26.35
N SER A 511 3.54 -17.89 27.16
CA SER A 511 2.42 -17.06 26.75
C SER A 511 2.78 -16.14 25.58
N VAL A 512 3.96 -15.49 25.64
CA VAL A 512 4.43 -14.61 24.54
C VAL A 512 4.69 -15.41 23.28
N ILE A 513 5.33 -16.59 23.37
CA ILE A 513 5.59 -17.45 22.20
C ILE A 513 4.28 -17.95 21.58
N LEU A 514 3.33 -18.40 22.39
CA LEU A 514 2.02 -18.86 21.89
C LEU A 514 1.25 -17.73 21.19
N ILE A 515 1.26 -16.52 21.75
CA ILE A 515 0.65 -15.36 21.10
C ILE A 515 1.35 -15.03 19.78
N ALA A 516 2.69 -15.08 19.73
CA ALA A 516 3.43 -14.85 18.49
C ALA A 516 3.08 -15.87 17.40
N ILE A 517 2.97 -17.16 17.76
CA ILE A 517 2.55 -18.22 16.84
C ILE A 517 1.13 -17.98 16.36
N LEU A 518 0.19 -17.65 17.26
CA LEU A 518 -1.18 -17.38 16.87
C LEU A 518 -1.31 -16.15 15.97
N ILE A 519 -0.57 -15.07 16.24
CA ILE A 519 -0.54 -13.88 15.37
C ILE A 519 0.01 -14.25 13.99
N LEU A 520 1.10 -15.03 13.95
CA LEU A 520 1.68 -15.48 12.69
C LEU A 520 0.68 -16.32 11.90
N LEU A 521 0.01 -17.29 12.53
CA LEU A 521 -1.01 -18.14 11.89
C LEU A 521 -2.22 -17.33 11.41
N ASP A 522 -2.69 -16.39 12.23
CA ASP A 522 -3.79 -15.49 11.89
C ASP A 522 -3.43 -14.70 10.62
N LEU A 523 -2.33 -13.97 10.61
CA LEU A 523 -1.96 -13.15 9.47
C LEU A 523 -1.57 -13.98 8.23
N TRP A 524 -0.72 -14.99 8.40
CA TRP A 524 -0.22 -15.85 7.32
C TRP A 524 -1.34 -16.55 6.53
N THR A 525 -2.38 -17.00 7.22
CA THR A 525 -3.51 -17.70 6.56
C THR A 525 -4.34 -16.77 5.67
N ILE A 526 -4.38 -15.48 5.97
CA ILE A 526 -5.06 -14.47 5.14
C ILE A 526 -4.15 -14.01 4.01
N ASP A 527 -2.90 -13.74 4.35
CA ASP A 527 -1.85 -13.32 3.44
C ASP A 527 -1.70 -14.27 2.23
N LYS A 528 -1.72 -15.58 2.49
CA LYS A 528 -1.66 -16.62 1.44
C LYS A 528 -2.87 -16.63 0.51
N ARG A 529 -3.99 -15.95 0.82
CA ARG A 529 -5.12 -15.80 -0.13
C ARG A 529 -4.79 -14.81 -1.26
N TYR A 530 -3.85 -13.89 -1.01
CA TYR A 530 -3.54 -12.78 -1.92
C TYR A 530 -2.14 -12.88 -2.53
N LEU A 531 -1.16 -13.35 -1.74
CA LEU A 531 0.24 -13.52 -2.15
C LEU A 531 0.73 -14.94 -1.84
N ASP A 532 0.29 -15.91 -2.65
CA ASP A 532 0.71 -17.31 -2.57
C ASP A 532 1.92 -17.62 -3.46
N ALA A 533 2.31 -18.90 -3.50
CA ALA A 533 3.39 -19.38 -4.35
C ALA A 533 3.04 -19.37 -5.85
N GLY A 534 1.76 -19.33 -6.21
CA GLY A 534 1.29 -19.28 -7.61
C GLY A 534 1.58 -17.96 -8.30
N ARG A 535 1.82 -16.87 -7.53
CA ARG A 535 2.27 -15.57 -8.04
C ARG A 535 3.74 -15.54 -8.46
N PHE A 536 4.49 -16.62 -8.23
CA PHE A 536 5.91 -16.69 -8.55
C PHE A 536 6.14 -17.54 -9.80
N GLU A 537 6.78 -16.94 -10.80
CA GLU A 537 7.06 -17.58 -12.07
C GLU A 537 8.56 -17.63 -12.36
N LYS A 538 8.97 -18.54 -13.25
CA LYS A 538 10.35 -18.53 -13.74
C LYS A 538 10.57 -17.28 -14.58
N PRO A 539 11.75 -16.63 -14.55
CA PRO A 539 12.05 -15.43 -15.34
C PRO A 539 11.75 -15.56 -16.85
N VAL A 540 11.86 -16.77 -17.42
CA VAL A 540 11.53 -17.05 -18.83
C VAL A 540 10.04 -16.85 -19.12
N SER A 541 9.14 -17.08 -18.16
CA SER A 541 7.70 -16.83 -18.35
C SER A 541 7.41 -15.34 -18.54
N PHE A 542 8.13 -14.47 -17.84
CA PHE A 542 8.04 -13.02 -18.05
C PHE A 542 8.52 -12.60 -19.45
N GLN A 543 9.51 -13.29 -20.02
CA GLN A 543 9.90 -13.03 -21.41
C GLN A 543 8.80 -13.44 -22.40
N ARG A 544 8.02 -14.49 -22.09
CA ARG A 544 6.85 -14.87 -22.90
C ARG A 544 5.73 -13.83 -22.82
N SER A 545 5.54 -13.16 -21.68
CA SER A 545 4.56 -12.06 -21.59
C SER A 545 4.97 -10.80 -22.38
N VAL A 546 6.21 -10.76 -22.88
CA VAL A 546 6.72 -9.71 -23.77
C VAL A 546 7.02 -10.30 -25.15
N THR A 547 6.08 -11.10 -25.68
CA THR A 547 6.14 -11.60 -27.06
C THR A 547 5.40 -10.62 -27.97
N PRO A 548 5.98 -10.18 -29.09
CA PRO A 548 5.29 -9.34 -30.06
C PRO A 548 4.01 -10.02 -30.58
N THR A 549 2.90 -9.29 -30.62
CA THR A 549 1.69 -9.71 -31.33
C THR A 549 1.91 -9.69 -32.85
N ALA A 550 0.92 -10.14 -33.62
CA ALA A 550 0.95 -10.02 -35.08
C ALA A 550 1.05 -8.55 -35.53
N ALA A 551 0.31 -7.65 -34.87
CA ALA A 551 0.38 -6.21 -35.10
C ALA A 551 1.78 -5.66 -34.76
N ASP A 552 2.33 -6.04 -33.60
CA ASP A 552 3.68 -5.61 -33.22
C ASP A 552 4.73 -6.07 -34.22
N SER A 553 4.65 -7.33 -34.65
CA SER A 553 5.60 -7.91 -35.60
C SER A 553 5.55 -7.21 -36.96
N PHE A 554 4.35 -6.83 -37.42
CA PHE A 554 4.18 -6.05 -38.64
C PHE A 554 4.80 -4.65 -38.51
N ILE A 555 4.48 -3.93 -37.42
CA ILE A 555 4.96 -2.56 -37.17
C ILE A 555 6.49 -2.52 -36.99
N LEU A 556 7.07 -3.52 -36.33
CA LEU A 556 8.52 -3.61 -36.08
C LEU A 556 9.36 -3.74 -37.38
N ASN A 557 8.75 -4.06 -38.51
CA ASN A 557 9.42 -4.03 -39.81
C ASN A 557 9.67 -2.60 -40.32
N ASP A 558 8.86 -1.63 -39.91
CA ASP A 558 9.10 -0.22 -40.21
C ASP A 558 10.26 0.32 -39.37
N LYS A 559 11.25 0.92 -40.04
CA LYS A 559 12.45 1.53 -39.44
C LYS A 559 12.39 3.05 -39.40
N SER A 560 11.32 3.67 -39.92
CA SER A 560 11.10 5.11 -39.84
C SER A 560 10.69 5.55 -38.43
N TYR A 561 10.67 6.86 -38.17
CA TYR A 561 10.17 7.38 -36.91
C TYR A 561 8.64 7.46 -36.93
N TYR A 562 7.99 6.72 -36.05
CA TYR A 562 6.53 6.67 -35.93
C TYR A 562 6.08 6.64 -34.47
N ARG A 563 4.78 6.89 -34.27
CA ARG A 563 4.08 6.59 -33.02
C ARG A 563 2.93 5.62 -33.25
N VAL A 564 2.63 4.84 -32.22
CA VAL A 564 1.59 3.81 -32.21
C VAL A 564 0.50 4.19 -31.22
N LEU A 565 -0.74 4.11 -31.68
CA LEU A 565 -1.95 4.22 -30.86
C LEU A 565 -2.54 2.82 -30.66
N ASN A 566 -2.68 2.38 -29.42
CA ASN A 566 -3.30 1.09 -29.10
C ASN A 566 -4.68 1.30 -28.49
N LEU A 567 -5.72 0.92 -29.24
CA LEU A 567 -7.14 1.00 -28.88
C LEU A 567 -7.69 -0.34 -28.38
N ALA A 568 -6.95 -1.44 -28.54
CA ALA A 568 -7.32 -2.76 -28.02
C ALA A 568 -7.22 -2.84 -26.48
N VAL A 569 -6.71 -1.78 -25.84
CA VAL A 569 -6.52 -1.64 -24.39
C VAL A 569 -7.00 -0.26 -23.94
N SER A 570 -7.06 -0.02 -22.63
CA SER A 570 -7.29 1.33 -22.11
C SER A 570 -6.10 2.24 -22.43
N THR A 571 -6.11 2.91 -23.58
CA THR A 571 -4.99 3.66 -24.17
C THR A 571 -4.21 4.52 -23.18
N PHE A 572 -4.90 5.32 -22.36
CA PHE A 572 -4.25 6.24 -21.40
C PHE A 572 -4.10 5.68 -19.98
N ASN A 573 -4.36 4.39 -19.81
CA ASN A 573 -4.02 3.58 -18.64
C ASN A 573 -3.46 2.20 -19.10
N ASP A 574 -2.63 2.22 -20.13
CA ASP A 574 -2.11 1.01 -20.75
C ASP A 574 -0.99 0.41 -19.88
N ASN A 575 -1.28 -0.77 -19.32
CA ASN A 575 -0.37 -1.56 -18.51
C ASN A 575 0.25 -2.75 -19.29
N THR A 576 0.10 -2.76 -20.61
CA THR A 576 0.57 -3.84 -21.48
C THR A 576 1.94 -3.52 -22.11
N PRO A 577 2.59 -4.48 -22.80
CA PRO A 577 3.89 -4.27 -23.43
C PRO A 577 3.94 -3.31 -24.63
N THR A 578 2.87 -2.57 -24.98
CA THR A 578 2.88 -1.63 -26.14
C THR A 578 4.12 -0.74 -26.16
N SER A 579 4.46 -0.13 -25.02
CA SER A 579 5.62 0.78 -24.87
C SER A 579 6.97 0.08 -24.84
N TYR A 580 6.99 -1.25 -24.65
CA TYR A 580 8.20 -2.06 -24.77
C TYR A 580 8.63 -2.18 -26.23
N PHE A 581 7.66 -2.31 -27.15
CA PHE A 581 7.94 -2.48 -28.57
C PHE A 581 7.96 -1.15 -29.34
N HIS A 582 7.08 -0.22 -28.97
CA HIS A 582 6.78 0.96 -29.79
C HIS A 582 6.84 2.27 -29.01
N LYS A 583 6.89 3.38 -29.76
CA LYS A 583 6.66 4.72 -29.20
C LYS A 583 5.15 4.93 -29.05
N SER A 584 4.63 4.64 -27.86
CA SER A 584 3.20 4.69 -27.59
C SER A 584 2.73 6.13 -27.37
N ILE A 585 1.59 6.47 -27.99
CA ILE A 585 0.81 7.67 -27.67
C ILE A 585 0.13 7.51 -26.31
N GLY A 586 -0.25 6.28 -25.99
CA GLY A 586 -0.81 5.91 -24.70
C GLY A 586 0.26 5.62 -23.64
N GLY A 587 -0.13 4.81 -22.67
CA GLY A 587 0.70 4.36 -21.56
C GLY A 587 0.07 4.65 -20.21
N TYR A 588 0.80 4.33 -19.14
CA TYR A 588 0.44 4.67 -17.77
C TYR A 588 1.63 5.25 -17.00
N HIS A 589 1.44 6.43 -16.38
CA HIS A 589 2.38 7.01 -15.42
C HIS A 589 1.67 8.01 -14.50
N GLY A 590 1.80 7.84 -13.18
CA GLY A 590 1.11 8.67 -12.18
C GLY A 590 1.62 10.13 -12.03
N ALA A 591 2.61 10.50 -12.82
CA ALA A 591 3.15 11.86 -12.95
C ALA A 591 3.28 12.26 -14.43
N LYS A 592 2.32 11.89 -15.28
CA LYS A 592 2.24 12.37 -16.67
C LYS A 592 2.25 13.91 -16.74
N LEU A 593 2.77 14.48 -17.83
CA LEU A 593 2.76 15.92 -18.08
C LEU A 593 1.33 16.50 -18.08
N LYS A 594 1.13 17.65 -17.45
CA LYS A 594 -0.18 18.31 -17.37
C LYS A 594 -0.71 18.66 -18.75
N ARG A 595 0.11 19.27 -19.60
CA ARG A 595 -0.26 19.63 -20.98
C ARG A 595 -0.69 18.44 -21.81
N TYR A 596 -0.09 17.27 -21.58
CA TYR A 596 -0.49 16.05 -22.27
C TYR A 596 -1.81 15.51 -21.72
N GLN A 597 -2.04 15.56 -20.40
CA GLN A 597 -3.35 15.25 -19.81
C GLN A 597 -4.44 16.19 -20.35
N GLU A 598 -4.15 17.49 -20.44
CA GLU A 598 -5.07 18.48 -21.02
C GLU A 598 -5.34 18.23 -22.51
N LEU A 599 -4.33 17.82 -23.29
CA LEU A 599 -4.52 17.40 -24.68
C LEU A 599 -5.42 16.16 -24.79
N ILE A 600 -5.24 15.19 -23.89
CA ILE A 600 -6.10 14.01 -23.81
C ILE A 600 -7.56 14.43 -23.56
N ASP A 601 -7.77 15.22 -22.52
CA ASP A 601 -9.11 15.57 -22.03
C ASP A 601 -9.85 16.51 -22.99
N SER A 602 -9.15 17.43 -23.66
CA SER A 602 -9.75 18.46 -24.52
C SER A 602 -9.89 18.06 -25.99
N ALA A 603 -9.05 17.15 -26.49
CA ALA A 603 -9.01 16.83 -27.92
C ALA A 603 -8.91 15.32 -28.19
N MET A 604 -7.96 14.61 -27.59
CA MET A 604 -7.69 13.24 -28.03
C MET A 604 -8.85 12.30 -27.73
N ILE A 605 -9.52 12.39 -26.58
CA ILE A 605 -10.68 11.51 -26.29
C ILE A 605 -11.76 11.66 -27.36
N ARG A 606 -12.04 12.90 -27.81
CA ARG A 606 -12.99 13.17 -28.89
C ARG A 606 -12.51 12.53 -30.20
N ASP A 607 -11.26 12.78 -30.58
CA ASP A 607 -10.68 12.25 -31.81
C ASP A 607 -10.64 10.71 -31.81
N LEU A 608 -10.38 10.08 -30.66
CA LEU A 608 -10.47 8.63 -30.48
C LEU A 608 -11.89 8.12 -30.69
N ASN A 609 -12.90 8.81 -30.15
CA ASN A 609 -14.30 8.41 -30.33
C ASN A 609 -14.73 8.50 -31.79
N ILE A 610 -14.35 9.57 -32.51
CA ILE A 610 -14.60 9.73 -33.96
C ILE A 610 -14.03 8.54 -34.73
N PHE A 611 -12.77 8.18 -34.45
CA PHE A 611 -12.13 7.04 -35.10
C PHE A 611 -12.80 5.71 -34.73
N ILE A 612 -13.08 5.45 -33.45
CA ILE A 612 -13.69 4.20 -32.98
C ILE A 612 -15.09 4.01 -33.57
N GLU A 613 -15.91 5.06 -33.63
CA GLU A 613 -17.24 5.00 -34.23
C GLU A 613 -17.18 4.67 -35.73
N SER A 614 -16.23 5.28 -36.44
CA SER A 614 -16.02 5.01 -37.86
C SER A 614 -15.49 3.59 -38.09
N ALA A 615 -14.52 3.15 -37.27
CA ALA A 615 -13.92 1.82 -37.35
C ALA A 615 -14.88 0.67 -37.06
N ARG A 616 -15.90 0.89 -36.23
CA ARG A 616 -16.96 -0.11 -36.00
C ARG A 616 -17.81 -0.39 -37.24
N ASN A 617 -17.91 0.59 -38.15
CA ASN A 617 -18.74 0.52 -39.35
C ASN A 617 -17.92 0.33 -40.63
N ALA A 618 -16.59 0.44 -40.55
CA ALA A 618 -15.69 0.33 -41.69
C ALA A 618 -15.62 -1.11 -42.21
N THR A 619 -15.68 -1.25 -43.53
CA THR A 619 -15.50 -2.52 -44.24
C THR A 619 -14.20 -2.57 -45.04
N SER A 620 -13.59 -1.40 -45.27
CA SER A 620 -12.31 -1.22 -45.94
C SER A 620 -11.44 -0.18 -45.21
N ALA A 621 -10.15 -0.13 -45.55
CA ALA A 621 -9.25 0.91 -45.03
C ALA A 621 -9.56 2.31 -45.59
N GLU A 622 -10.22 2.39 -46.74
CA GLU A 622 -10.62 3.66 -47.38
C GLU A 622 -11.71 4.36 -46.55
N ASP A 623 -12.62 3.59 -45.94
CA ASP A 623 -13.68 4.08 -45.04
C ASP A 623 -13.13 4.82 -43.81
N LEU A 624 -11.85 4.60 -43.47
CA LEU A 624 -11.18 5.21 -42.32
C LEU A 624 -10.43 6.51 -42.68
N VAL A 625 -10.23 6.81 -43.96
CA VAL A 625 -9.44 7.99 -44.40
C VAL A 625 -10.12 9.29 -43.98
N ASP A 626 -11.43 9.38 -44.15
CA ASP A 626 -12.22 10.54 -43.73
C ASP A 626 -12.23 10.71 -42.21
N ALA A 627 -12.35 9.58 -41.47
CA ALA A 627 -12.28 9.58 -40.02
C ALA A 627 -10.92 10.06 -39.52
N LEU A 628 -9.83 9.58 -40.11
CA LEU A 628 -8.46 10.01 -39.77
C LEU A 628 -8.23 11.49 -40.08
N SER A 629 -8.80 12.01 -41.16
CA SER A 629 -8.77 13.45 -41.48
C SER A 629 -9.47 14.29 -40.39
N GLY A 630 -10.50 13.72 -39.75
CA GLY A 630 -11.21 14.28 -38.59
C GLY A 630 -10.48 14.15 -37.25
N THR A 631 -9.25 13.62 -37.21
CA THR A 631 -8.46 13.44 -35.96
C THR A 631 -7.20 14.32 -35.91
N PRO A 632 -7.33 15.66 -35.88
CA PRO A 632 -6.19 16.56 -35.97
C PRO A 632 -5.17 16.36 -34.84
N SER A 633 -5.60 15.95 -33.64
CA SER A 633 -4.67 15.72 -32.53
C SER A 633 -3.80 14.48 -32.76
N LEU A 634 -4.35 13.40 -33.33
CA LEU A 634 -3.59 12.20 -33.67
C LEU A 634 -2.62 12.48 -34.82
N ASN A 635 -3.04 13.24 -35.82
CA ASN A 635 -2.20 13.65 -36.95
C ASN A 635 -1.01 14.51 -36.48
N MET A 636 -1.26 15.48 -35.59
CA MET A 636 -0.21 16.30 -34.98
C MET A 636 0.84 15.47 -34.23
N LEU A 637 0.43 14.36 -33.60
CA LEU A 637 1.34 13.48 -32.86
C LEU A 637 2.10 12.48 -33.75
N ASN A 638 2.07 12.61 -35.08
CA ASN A 638 2.73 11.68 -35.99
C ASN A 638 2.32 10.21 -35.73
N THR A 639 1.02 10.00 -35.52
CA THR A 639 0.43 8.67 -35.38
C THR A 639 0.47 7.97 -36.73
N LYS A 640 1.25 6.91 -36.86
CA LYS A 640 1.34 6.14 -38.12
C LYS A 640 0.59 4.82 -38.07
N TYR A 641 0.53 4.21 -36.88
CA TYR A 641 -0.10 2.92 -36.68
C TYR A 641 -1.15 2.99 -35.59
N ILE A 642 -2.30 2.37 -35.86
CA ILE A 642 -3.39 2.18 -34.91
C ILE A 642 -3.64 0.68 -34.78
N ILE A 643 -3.50 0.16 -33.57
CA ILE A 643 -3.89 -1.21 -33.21
C ILE A 643 -5.33 -1.09 -32.68
N TYR A 644 -6.31 -1.62 -33.41
CA TYR A 644 -7.72 -1.53 -33.03
C TYR A 644 -8.43 -2.88 -33.15
#